data_AF-C9S7F9-F1
#
_entry.id   AF-C9S7F9-F1
#
_cell.length_a   1.000
_cell.length_b   1.000
_cell.length_c   1.000
_cell.angle_alpha   90.00
_cell.angle_beta   90.00
_cell.angle_gamma   90.00
#
_symmetry.space_group_name_H-M   'P 1'
#
loop_
_entity.id
_entity.type
_entity.pdbx_description
1 polymer ?
#
loop_
_entity_poly.entity_id
_entity_poly.type
_entity_poly.pdbx_seq_one_letter_code
_entity_poly.pdbx_strand_id
1 'polypeptide(L)'
;MMASRLSRALPRATSARAAAFARPSFATRFARYESTEAEGKVTGTVIGIDLGTRTTPSVVAFAQDGERLVGVAAKRQAVVNPENTLFATKRLIGRKFTDAEVQKDIKEVPYKIIQHTNGDAWVSARDQKYSPSQIGGFVLNKMKETAEAYLSKPVKNAVVTVPAYFNDSQRQATKDAGQIAGLNVLRVVNEPTAAALAYGMEKDADRVVAVYDLGGGTFDISVLEIQNGVFEVKSTNGDTHLGGEDFDIHLVRHLVQTFKNESGIDLSNDRMAIQRIREAAEKAKIELSSSLQTDVNLPFITADSSGPKHINLKLTRAQLEKMMDPLITRTIGPVRKALKDANLETKDIQEVILVGGMTRMPKVSESVKSIFGRDPAKSVNPDEAVAMGAAIQGAVLSGEVKDLLLLDVTPLSLGIETLGGVFTRLINRNTTIPTKKSQVFSTAADFQTAVEIKVYQGERELVRDNKMLGNFQLVGIPPAHRGVPQVEVTFDIDADSIVHVHAKDKSTNKDQSITIASGSGLSDNEIQQMVEDSEKYAEADKERKGSIEAANRADSVLNDTERALNEYAEKLEKEEADKIREKIAALREFVSKSLAGEGTATAAEIKEKTDDLQVASLNLFDKMHKARNDSGEQSSSSQENTSETKEEKKP
;
A
#
# COMPACT_ATOMS: atom_id res chain seq x y z
N MET A 1 12.35 -11.01 -49.08
CA MET A 1 11.83 -10.16 -50.16
C MET A 1 10.35 -10.44 -50.36
N MET A 2 9.48 -9.48 -50.06
CA MET A 2 8.22 -9.16 -50.75
C MET A 2 7.41 -8.22 -49.84
N ALA A 3 6.80 -7.21 -50.43
CA ALA A 3 6.02 -6.20 -49.74
C ALA A 3 4.75 -5.93 -50.55
N SER A 4 3.64 -5.68 -49.85
CA SER A 4 2.43 -5.10 -50.46
C SER A 4 2.01 -3.89 -49.63
N ARG A 5 2.20 -2.70 -50.20
CA ARG A 5 1.75 -1.42 -49.63
C ARG A 5 0.28 -1.22 -49.93
N LEU A 6 -0.45 -0.59 -49.01
CA LEU A 6 -1.53 0.35 -49.32
C LEU A 6 -1.38 1.57 -48.40
N SER A 7 -1.82 2.74 -48.86
CA SER A 7 -1.21 4.02 -48.46
C SER A 7 -2.17 5.10 -47.98
N ARG A 8 -1.76 5.73 -46.86
CA ARG A 8 -1.94 7.16 -46.48
C ARG A 8 -3.34 7.80 -46.56
N ALA A 9 -3.76 8.31 -45.40
CA ALA A 9 -3.84 9.75 -45.17
C ALA A 9 -3.27 10.11 -43.79
N LEU A 10 -2.57 11.25 -43.68
CA LEU A 10 -1.99 11.86 -42.47
C LEU A 10 -1.94 13.38 -42.69
N PRO A 11 -2.05 14.19 -41.62
CA PRO A 11 -0.89 14.95 -41.13
C PRO A 11 -0.58 14.61 -39.66
N ARG A 12 0.67 14.26 -39.28
CA ARG A 12 1.76 15.16 -38.81
C ARG A 12 1.41 15.93 -37.51
N ALA A 13 2.28 16.04 -36.49
CA ALA A 13 3.52 15.39 -36.04
C ALA A 13 3.75 15.92 -34.58
N THR A 14 4.42 15.31 -33.60
CA THR A 14 5.74 14.66 -33.46
C THR A 14 5.70 13.73 -32.22
N SER A 15 6.75 13.10 -31.67
CA SER A 15 8.18 12.98 -32.02
C SER A 15 8.60 11.49 -32.07
N ALA A 16 9.50 11.00 -31.19
CA ALA A 16 9.83 9.57 -31.09
C ALA A 16 10.49 9.15 -29.75
N ARG A 17 10.25 7.87 -29.39
CA ARG A 17 11.12 6.92 -28.62
C ARG A 17 11.73 7.34 -27.27
N ALA A 18 11.32 6.60 -26.24
CA ALA A 18 12.19 5.60 -25.59
C ALA A 18 11.34 4.49 -24.96
N ALA A 19 11.81 3.24 -24.96
CA ALA A 19 11.14 2.12 -24.29
C ALA A 19 12.09 1.54 -23.24
N ALA A 20 11.64 1.42 -21.98
CA ALA A 20 12.39 0.72 -20.93
C ALA A 20 11.50 0.18 -19.80
N PHE A 21 11.35 -1.15 -19.78
CA PHE A 21 11.29 -2.06 -18.61
C PHE A 21 10.30 -1.84 -17.44
N ALA A 22 9.94 -2.96 -16.80
CA ALA A 22 8.78 -3.09 -15.91
C ALA A 22 9.05 -3.93 -14.65
N ARG A 23 8.14 -3.82 -13.66
CA ARG A 23 7.95 -4.64 -12.42
C ARG A 23 8.93 -4.37 -11.26
N PRO A 24 8.62 -4.76 -9.98
CA PRO A 24 7.42 -5.45 -9.44
C PRO A 24 6.68 -4.69 -8.31
N SER A 25 5.56 -5.26 -7.82
CA SER A 25 4.55 -4.59 -6.97
C SER A 25 4.37 -5.16 -5.55
N PHE A 26 4.53 -4.30 -4.54
CA PHE A 26 3.45 -4.02 -3.58
C PHE A 26 2.98 -2.58 -3.86
N ALA A 27 1.70 -2.29 -3.70
CA ALA A 27 1.13 -1.07 -4.28
C ALA A 27 -0.08 -0.53 -3.50
N THR A 28 0.13 0.54 -2.74
CA THR A 28 -0.95 1.49 -2.48
C THR A 28 -1.08 2.39 -3.71
N ARG A 29 -2.29 2.62 -4.21
CA ARG A 29 -2.59 3.48 -5.36
C ARG A 29 -3.66 4.50 -5.00
N PHE A 30 -3.60 5.69 -5.58
CA PHE A 30 -4.58 6.76 -5.38
C PHE A 30 -5.17 7.19 -6.71
N ALA A 31 -6.49 7.44 -6.74
CA ALA A 31 -7.17 7.97 -7.90
C ALA A 31 -8.00 9.20 -7.50
N ARG A 32 -8.19 10.10 -8.46
CA ARG A 32 -9.08 11.25 -8.35
C ARG A 32 -10.10 11.21 -9.47
N TYR A 33 -11.31 11.63 -9.15
CA TYR A 33 -12.34 11.97 -10.12
C TYR A 33 -12.51 13.49 -10.23
N GLU A 34 -12.77 13.99 -11.43
CA GLU A 34 -13.31 15.33 -11.69
C GLU A 34 -14.58 15.21 -12.52
N SER A 35 -15.61 15.97 -12.13
CA SER A 35 -16.77 16.21 -12.97
C SER A 35 -16.43 17.22 -14.07
N THR A 36 -16.51 16.78 -15.33
CA THR A 36 -16.48 17.71 -16.48
C THR A 36 -17.89 18.18 -16.78
N GLU A 37 -18.12 19.50 -16.69
CA GLU A 37 -19.44 20.14 -16.85
C GLU A 37 -20.15 19.84 -18.20
N ALA A 38 -19.42 19.30 -19.19
CA ALA A 38 -19.93 19.06 -20.54
C ALA A 38 -20.74 17.76 -20.73
N GLU A 39 -20.53 16.70 -19.93
CA GLU A 39 -21.18 15.38 -20.17
C GLU A 39 -21.67 14.63 -18.93
N GLY A 40 -21.45 15.12 -17.70
CA GLY A 40 -21.86 14.42 -16.47
C GLY A 40 -21.09 13.11 -16.18
N LYS A 41 -20.25 12.64 -17.12
CA LYS A 41 -19.28 11.57 -16.88
C LYS A 41 -18.15 12.11 -16.00
N VAL A 42 -18.06 11.56 -14.81
CA VAL A 42 -16.94 11.81 -13.90
C VAL A 42 -15.75 10.97 -14.39
N THR A 43 -14.57 11.56 -14.59
CA THR A 43 -13.40 10.84 -15.16
C THR A 43 -12.32 10.57 -14.11
N GLY A 44 -11.93 9.30 -13.98
CA GLY A 44 -11.02 8.82 -12.93
C GLY A 44 -9.57 8.75 -13.38
N THR A 45 -8.71 9.66 -12.90
CA THR A 45 -7.27 9.61 -13.11
C THR A 45 -6.58 8.99 -11.90
N VAL A 46 -5.97 7.81 -12.08
CA VAL A 46 -5.01 7.28 -11.09
C VAL A 46 -3.73 8.13 -11.14
N ILE A 47 -3.35 8.67 -9.99
CA ILE A 47 -2.20 9.56 -9.82
C ILE A 47 -0.96 8.68 -9.56
N GLY A 48 0.13 8.97 -10.28
CA GLY A 48 1.43 8.34 -10.05
C GLY A 48 2.29 9.13 -9.07
N ILE A 49 3.29 8.47 -8.48
CA ILE A 49 4.33 9.15 -7.70
C ILE A 49 5.38 9.79 -8.60
N ASP A 50 6.18 10.68 -8.01
CA ASP A 50 7.28 11.46 -8.62
C ASP A 50 8.30 10.64 -9.42
N LEU A 51 8.35 9.31 -9.21
CA LEU A 51 9.20 8.35 -9.94
C LEU A 51 8.53 7.77 -11.21
N GLY A 52 7.38 8.30 -11.63
CA GLY A 52 6.64 7.86 -12.82
C GLY A 52 5.87 6.55 -12.67
N THR A 53 5.88 5.92 -11.48
CA THR A 53 5.11 4.70 -11.20
C THR A 53 3.71 5.03 -10.69
N ARG A 54 2.69 4.31 -11.15
CA ARG A 54 1.28 4.44 -10.72
C ARG A 54 0.99 3.70 -9.40
N THR A 55 2.02 3.48 -8.59
CA THR A 55 2.07 2.61 -7.40
C THR A 55 3.14 3.04 -6.44
N THR A 56 2.90 2.81 -5.15
CA THR A 56 3.93 2.93 -4.11
C THR A 56 4.04 1.66 -3.28
N PRO A 57 5.26 1.08 -3.11
CA PRO A 57 5.48 0.01 -2.16
C PRO A 57 4.99 0.38 -0.77
N SER A 58 4.16 -0.47 -0.16
CA SER A 58 3.73 -0.33 1.24
C SER A 58 4.86 -0.77 2.18
N VAL A 59 5.97 -0.04 2.11
CA VAL A 59 7.24 -0.29 2.80
C VAL A 59 7.68 1.02 3.46
N VAL A 60 8.06 0.94 4.73
CA VAL A 60 8.61 2.05 5.53
C VAL A 60 9.95 1.61 6.09
N ALA A 61 10.96 2.48 6.09
CA ALA A 61 12.26 2.17 6.68
C ALA A 61 12.78 3.32 7.52
N PHE A 62 13.55 2.99 8.56
CA PHE A 62 14.22 3.95 9.42
C PHE A 62 15.73 3.86 9.21
N ALA A 63 16.30 4.91 8.62
CA ALA A 63 17.71 5.04 8.34
C ALA A 63 18.56 5.13 9.62
N GLN A 64 19.89 5.21 9.50
CA GLN A 64 20.78 5.29 10.67
C GLN A 64 20.79 6.68 11.31
N ASP A 65 20.61 7.74 10.51
CA ASP A 65 20.51 9.14 10.94
C ASP A 65 19.10 9.51 11.46
N GLY A 66 18.17 8.55 11.46
CA GLY A 66 16.78 8.74 11.89
C GLY A 66 15.81 9.10 10.76
N GLU A 67 16.27 9.26 9.51
CA GLU A 67 15.38 9.55 8.37
C GLU A 67 14.33 8.43 8.18
N ARG A 68 13.06 8.85 8.01
CA ARG A 68 11.92 7.96 7.72
C ARG A 68 11.69 7.89 6.21
N LEU A 69 12.10 6.79 5.61
CA LEU A 69 11.89 6.51 4.20
C LEU A 69 10.56 5.78 3.98
N VAL A 70 9.82 6.14 2.92
CA VAL A 70 8.57 5.47 2.51
C VAL A 70 8.63 5.09 1.03
N GLY A 71 8.04 3.96 0.66
CA GLY A 71 7.87 3.58 -0.74
C GLY A 71 9.11 3.00 -1.39
N VAL A 72 9.46 3.51 -2.57
CA VAL A 72 10.58 2.98 -3.37
C VAL A 72 11.93 3.22 -2.68
N ALA A 73 12.10 4.35 -1.98
CA ALA A 73 13.31 4.63 -1.20
C ALA A 73 13.49 3.59 -0.09
N ALA A 74 12.44 3.32 0.69
CA ALA A 74 12.44 2.27 1.70
C ALA A 74 12.71 0.89 1.11
N LYS A 75 12.06 0.51 -0.01
CA LYS A 75 12.29 -0.80 -0.64
C LYS A 75 13.74 -0.98 -1.13
N ARG A 76 14.40 0.08 -1.64
CA ARG A 76 15.78 -0.01 -2.16
C ARG A 76 16.83 -0.34 -1.09
N GLN A 77 16.69 0.21 0.12
CA GLN A 77 17.67 -0.01 1.20
C GLN A 77 17.40 -1.27 2.05
N ALA A 78 16.35 -2.02 1.74
CA ALA A 78 15.93 -3.20 2.52
C ALA A 78 17.07 -4.23 2.68
N VAL A 79 17.84 -4.48 1.62
CA VAL A 79 19.02 -5.38 1.59
C VAL A 79 20.03 -5.09 2.71
N VAL A 80 20.30 -3.82 3.00
CA VAL A 80 21.35 -3.39 3.94
C VAL A 80 20.81 -2.98 5.31
N ASN A 81 19.49 -2.87 5.45
CA ASN A 81 18.81 -2.48 6.68
C ASN A 81 17.55 -3.34 6.97
N PRO A 82 17.62 -4.69 6.88
CA PRO A 82 16.42 -5.53 6.86
C PRO A 82 15.64 -5.49 8.17
N GLU A 83 16.30 -5.26 9.31
CA GLU A 83 15.65 -5.21 10.63
C GLU A 83 14.81 -3.96 10.86
N ASN A 84 15.15 -2.84 10.19
CA ASN A 84 14.47 -1.55 10.33
C ASN A 84 13.67 -1.19 9.08
N THR A 85 13.41 -2.17 8.21
CA THR A 85 12.59 -2.04 7.00
C THR A 85 11.31 -2.85 7.15
N LEU A 86 10.22 -2.14 7.37
CA LEU A 86 8.91 -2.68 7.69
C LEU A 86 8.07 -2.79 6.41
N PHE A 87 7.56 -3.98 6.15
CA PHE A 87 6.70 -4.31 5.00
C PHE A 87 5.63 -5.30 5.43
N ALA A 88 4.61 -5.52 4.60
CA ALA A 88 3.49 -6.44 4.88
C ALA A 88 2.75 -6.21 6.22
N THR A 89 2.91 -5.05 6.88
CA THR A 89 2.32 -4.71 8.18
C THR A 89 0.78 -4.72 8.19
N LYS A 90 0.13 -4.62 7.02
CA LYS A 90 -1.31 -4.88 6.84
C LYS A 90 -1.74 -6.30 7.26
N ARG A 91 -0.81 -7.28 7.34
CA ARG A 91 -1.09 -8.61 7.94
C ARG A 91 -1.24 -8.56 9.46
N LEU A 92 -0.64 -7.55 10.11
CA LEU A 92 -0.59 -7.39 11.57
C LEU A 92 -1.65 -6.41 12.12
N ILE A 93 -2.18 -5.52 11.27
CA ILE A 93 -3.15 -4.50 11.68
C ILE A 93 -4.40 -5.14 12.30
N GLY A 94 -4.81 -4.64 13.47
CA GLY A 94 -5.93 -5.15 14.27
C GLY A 94 -5.78 -6.58 14.82
N ARG A 95 -4.57 -7.16 14.84
CA ARG A 95 -4.30 -8.51 15.41
C ARG A 95 -3.64 -8.46 16.79
N LYS A 96 -3.89 -9.47 17.61
CA LYS A 96 -3.19 -9.69 18.87
C LYS A 96 -1.86 -10.39 18.61
N PHE A 97 -0.85 -10.09 19.43
CA PHE A 97 0.48 -10.72 19.33
C PHE A 97 0.41 -12.25 19.42
N THR A 98 -0.55 -12.77 20.19
CA THR A 98 -0.78 -14.20 20.41
C THR A 98 -1.53 -14.91 19.27
N ASP A 99 -2.01 -14.20 18.25
CA ASP A 99 -2.75 -14.80 17.13
C ASP A 99 -1.84 -15.75 16.33
N ALA A 100 -2.37 -16.88 15.88
CA ALA A 100 -1.59 -17.94 15.24
C ALA A 100 -0.89 -17.47 13.95
N GLU A 101 -1.53 -16.58 13.21
CA GLU A 101 -1.01 -15.90 12.03
C GLU A 101 0.19 -15.01 12.35
N VAL A 102 0.14 -14.27 13.47
CA VAL A 102 1.24 -13.42 13.94
C VAL A 102 2.41 -14.27 14.42
N GLN A 103 2.13 -15.35 15.14
CA GLN A 103 3.14 -16.33 15.60
C GLN A 103 3.82 -17.09 14.45
N LYS A 104 3.18 -17.17 13.28
CA LYS A 104 3.79 -17.60 12.02
C LYS A 104 4.67 -16.48 11.45
N ASP A 105 4.14 -15.27 11.27
CA ASP A 105 4.86 -14.15 10.63
C ASP A 105 6.15 -13.75 11.37
N ILE A 106 6.19 -13.85 12.72
CA ILE A 106 7.39 -13.66 13.56
C ILE A 106 8.62 -14.44 13.05
N LYS A 107 8.43 -15.57 12.37
CA LYS A 107 9.50 -16.46 11.90
C LYS A 107 9.91 -16.20 10.45
N GLU A 108 9.13 -15.41 9.70
CA GLU A 108 9.34 -15.20 8.27
C GLU A 108 9.86 -13.79 7.94
N VAL A 109 9.61 -12.80 8.81
CA VAL A 109 10.03 -11.41 8.59
C VAL A 109 11.36 -11.07 9.29
N PRO A 110 12.20 -10.18 8.73
CA PRO A 110 13.51 -9.86 9.31
C PRO A 110 13.47 -8.84 10.47
N TYR A 111 12.40 -8.05 10.54
CA TYR A 111 12.16 -7.04 11.57
C TYR A 111 11.48 -7.65 12.81
N LYS A 112 11.56 -6.97 13.95
CA LYS A 112 10.98 -7.47 15.21
C LYS A 112 9.48 -7.17 15.27
N ILE A 113 8.64 -8.21 15.34
CA ILE A 113 7.25 -8.11 15.81
C ILE A 113 7.26 -8.29 17.33
N ILE A 114 6.55 -7.44 18.05
CA ILE A 114 6.56 -7.34 19.52
C ILE A 114 5.15 -7.24 20.09
N GLN A 115 4.99 -7.58 21.36
CA GLN A 115 3.73 -7.42 22.09
C GLN A 115 3.63 -6.01 22.68
N HIS A 116 2.52 -5.31 22.41
CA HIS A 116 2.17 -4.07 23.12
C HIS A 116 1.56 -4.36 24.50
N THR A 117 1.48 -3.34 25.37
CA THR A 117 0.94 -3.45 26.73
C THR A 117 -0.51 -3.97 26.78
N ASN A 118 -1.29 -3.69 25.74
CA ASN A 118 -2.67 -4.17 25.56
C ASN A 118 -2.78 -5.54 24.84
N GLY A 119 -1.64 -6.19 24.55
CA GLY A 119 -1.53 -7.47 23.86
C GLY A 119 -1.53 -7.43 22.33
N ASP A 120 -1.57 -6.26 21.69
CA ASP A 120 -1.54 -6.16 20.22
C ASP A 120 -0.18 -6.50 19.60
N ALA A 121 -0.22 -6.91 18.33
CA ALA A 121 0.96 -7.11 17.51
C ALA A 121 1.50 -5.77 17.00
N TRP A 122 2.58 -5.28 17.60
CA TRP A 122 3.32 -4.09 17.17
C TRP A 122 4.63 -4.48 16.49
N VAL A 123 5.32 -3.51 15.89
CA VAL A 123 6.63 -3.71 15.26
C VAL A 123 7.67 -2.79 15.90
N SER A 124 8.94 -3.17 15.80
CA SER A 124 10.05 -2.36 16.30
C SER A 124 11.14 -2.19 15.24
N ALA A 125 11.63 -0.95 15.15
CA ALA A 125 12.76 -0.52 14.34
C ALA A 125 13.51 0.57 15.12
N ARG A 126 14.85 0.57 15.08
CA ARG A 126 15.73 1.49 15.83
C ARG A 126 15.40 1.55 17.33
N ASP A 127 15.02 0.40 17.90
CA ASP A 127 14.53 0.20 19.27
C ASP A 127 13.31 1.06 19.69
N GLN A 128 12.72 1.81 18.76
CA GLN A 128 11.39 2.40 18.89
C GLN A 128 10.31 1.36 18.58
N LYS A 129 9.09 1.63 19.03
CA LYS A 129 7.91 0.77 18.86
C LYS A 129 6.88 1.51 18.03
N TYR A 130 6.33 0.87 17.03
CA TYR A 130 5.31 1.43 16.15
C TYR A 130 4.11 0.49 16.06
N SER A 131 2.91 1.05 16.09
CA SER A 131 1.69 0.29 15.79
C SER A 131 1.60 0.02 14.27
N PRO A 132 0.95 -1.08 13.82
CA PRO A 132 0.72 -1.29 12.39
C PRO A 132 -0.10 -0.14 11.76
N SER A 133 -1.00 0.48 12.53
CA SER A 133 -1.77 1.66 12.13
C SER A 133 -0.87 2.87 11.86
N GLN A 134 0.14 3.11 12.70
CA GLN A 134 1.11 4.19 12.52
C GLN A 134 1.98 3.97 11.26
N ILE A 135 2.42 2.74 11.00
CA ILE A 135 3.12 2.39 9.75
C ILE A 135 2.19 2.56 8.53
N GLY A 136 0.92 2.20 8.66
CA GLY A 136 -0.11 2.49 7.66
C GLY A 136 -0.29 4.00 7.43
N GLY A 137 -0.27 4.80 8.49
CA GLY A 137 -0.36 6.26 8.45
C GLY A 137 0.82 6.90 7.71
N PHE A 138 2.04 6.42 7.89
CA PHE A 138 3.19 6.90 7.10
C PHE A 138 3.04 6.60 5.60
N VAL A 139 2.48 5.44 5.24
CA VAL A 139 2.16 5.11 3.83
C VAL A 139 1.03 6.01 3.30
N LEU A 140 -0.03 6.23 4.07
CA LEU A 140 -1.15 7.11 3.70
C LEU A 140 -0.70 8.58 3.58
N ASN A 141 0.17 9.06 4.45
CA ASN A 141 0.73 10.41 4.36
C ASN A 141 1.53 10.61 3.08
N LYS A 142 2.38 9.65 2.68
CA LYS A 142 3.09 9.71 1.39
C LYS A 142 2.12 9.80 0.21
N MET A 143 0.94 9.18 0.30
CA MET A 143 -0.07 9.23 -0.75
C MET A 143 -0.88 10.54 -0.74
N LYS A 144 -1.15 11.10 0.44
CA LYS A 144 -1.65 12.46 0.61
C LYS A 144 -0.70 13.47 -0.02
N GLU A 145 0.59 13.45 0.32
CA GLU A 145 1.63 14.30 -0.31
C GLU A 145 1.61 14.19 -1.84
N THR A 146 1.51 12.96 -2.38
CA THR A 146 1.46 12.71 -3.82
C THR A 146 0.22 13.36 -4.47
N ALA A 147 -0.93 13.25 -3.81
CA ALA A 147 -2.16 13.90 -4.26
C ALA A 147 -2.08 15.43 -4.13
N GLU A 148 -1.56 15.96 -3.01
CA GLU A 148 -1.40 17.40 -2.78
C GLU A 148 -0.45 18.04 -3.79
N ALA A 149 0.67 17.37 -4.13
CA ALA A 149 1.60 17.81 -5.16
C ALA A 149 0.97 17.82 -6.57
N TYR A 150 0.20 16.78 -6.92
CA TYR A 150 -0.51 16.73 -8.21
C TYR A 150 -1.64 17.78 -8.32
N LEU A 151 -2.29 18.09 -7.20
CA LEU A 151 -3.46 18.98 -7.14
C LEU A 151 -3.13 20.44 -6.81
N SER A 152 -1.89 20.73 -6.41
CA SER A 152 -1.43 22.03 -5.91
C SER A 152 -2.32 22.60 -4.80
N LYS A 153 -2.93 21.74 -3.96
CA LYS A 153 -3.82 22.13 -2.86
C LYS A 153 -3.87 21.05 -1.77
N PRO A 154 -4.13 21.42 -0.50
CA PRO A 154 -4.25 20.46 0.60
C PRO A 154 -5.38 19.44 0.41
N VAL A 155 -5.15 18.20 0.84
CA VAL A 155 -6.09 17.08 0.80
C VAL A 155 -6.40 16.66 2.23
N LYS A 156 -7.66 16.91 2.65
CA LYS A 156 -8.12 16.63 4.01
C LYS A 156 -9.04 15.42 4.14
N ASN A 157 -9.74 15.03 3.08
CA ASN A 157 -10.74 13.96 3.10
C ASN A 157 -10.27 12.79 2.22
N ALA A 158 -10.52 11.55 2.67
CA ALA A 158 -10.18 10.35 1.91
C ALA A 158 -11.23 9.24 2.07
N VAL A 159 -11.29 8.35 1.07
CA VAL A 159 -11.89 7.01 1.19
C VAL A 159 -10.72 6.02 1.18
N VAL A 160 -10.69 5.10 2.14
CA VAL A 160 -9.60 4.12 2.31
C VAL A 160 -10.16 2.71 2.10
N THR A 161 -9.36 1.81 1.50
CA THR A 161 -9.82 0.45 1.18
C THR A 161 -9.34 -0.59 2.19
N VAL A 162 -10.16 -1.62 2.42
CA VAL A 162 -9.84 -2.79 3.24
C VAL A 162 -10.29 -4.08 2.56
N PRO A 163 -9.61 -5.22 2.81
CA PRO A 163 -10.09 -6.55 2.44
C PRO A 163 -11.53 -6.75 2.93
N ALA A 164 -12.40 -7.34 2.13
CA ALA A 164 -13.80 -7.49 2.50
C ALA A 164 -13.96 -8.34 3.77
N TYR A 165 -13.08 -9.33 3.96
CA TYR A 165 -13.07 -10.19 5.13
C TYR A 165 -12.36 -9.60 6.38
N PHE A 166 -12.03 -8.29 6.38
CA PHE A 166 -11.56 -7.61 7.60
C PHE A 166 -12.67 -7.51 8.66
N ASN A 167 -12.29 -7.86 9.89
CA ASN A 167 -13.14 -7.65 11.07
C ASN A 167 -13.15 -6.18 11.52
N ASP A 168 -14.04 -5.86 12.45
CA ASP A 168 -14.27 -4.49 12.92
C ASP A 168 -13.01 -3.82 13.49
N SER A 169 -12.17 -4.55 14.24
CA SER A 169 -10.93 -4.02 14.81
C SER A 169 -9.88 -3.69 13.76
N GLN A 170 -9.84 -4.44 12.66
CA GLN A 170 -8.96 -4.16 11.53
C GLN A 170 -9.45 -2.97 10.68
N ARG A 171 -10.78 -2.79 10.58
CA ARG A 171 -11.41 -1.63 9.93
C ARG A 171 -11.10 -0.35 10.71
N GLN A 172 -11.35 -0.35 12.02
CA GLN A 172 -11.05 0.83 12.85
C GLN A 172 -9.54 1.15 12.85
N ALA A 173 -8.66 0.16 13.03
CA ALA A 173 -7.21 0.39 12.96
C ALA A 173 -6.75 0.98 11.61
N THR A 174 -7.46 0.69 10.51
CA THR A 174 -7.22 1.31 9.19
C THR A 174 -7.76 2.75 9.12
N LYS A 175 -8.88 3.05 9.80
CA LYS A 175 -9.43 4.42 9.94
C LYS A 175 -8.47 5.31 10.74
N ASP A 176 -7.95 4.80 11.86
CA ASP A 176 -6.92 5.44 12.69
C ASP A 176 -5.64 5.74 11.91
N ALA A 177 -5.20 4.82 11.04
CA ALA A 177 -4.05 5.07 10.16
C ALA A 177 -4.27 6.32 9.26
N GLY A 178 -5.50 6.55 8.81
CA GLY A 178 -5.85 7.78 8.09
C GLY A 178 -5.83 9.02 8.98
N GLN A 179 -6.34 8.91 10.22
CA GLN A 179 -6.26 10.01 11.20
C GLN A 179 -4.82 10.39 11.53
N ILE A 180 -3.93 9.41 11.72
CA ILE A 180 -2.48 9.61 11.93
C ILE A 180 -1.83 10.33 10.72
N ALA A 181 -2.31 10.08 9.50
CA ALA A 181 -1.88 10.79 8.28
C ALA A 181 -2.51 12.20 8.12
N GLY A 182 -3.28 12.67 9.10
CA GLY A 182 -4.03 13.92 9.01
C GLY A 182 -5.07 13.89 7.88
N LEU A 183 -5.76 12.76 7.70
CA LEU A 183 -6.88 12.56 6.79
C LEU A 183 -8.15 12.23 7.56
N ASN A 184 -9.23 12.96 7.26
CA ASN A 184 -10.58 12.59 7.61
C ASN A 184 -11.05 11.44 6.70
N VAL A 185 -11.07 10.22 7.23
CA VAL A 185 -11.53 9.03 6.50
C VAL A 185 -13.06 9.02 6.48
N LEU A 186 -13.63 9.52 5.38
CA LEU A 186 -15.07 9.64 5.17
C LEU A 186 -15.78 8.29 5.06
N ARG A 187 -15.09 7.28 4.52
CA ARG A 187 -15.60 5.90 4.44
C ARG A 187 -14.44 4.91 4.33
N VAL A 188 -14.63 3.73 4.90
CA VAL A 188 -13.80 2.55 4.68
C VAL A 188 -14.55 1.60 3.75
N VAL A 189 -14.04 1.39 2.53
CA VAL A 189 -14.72 0.59 1.49
C VAL A 189 -14.03 -0.76 1.27
N ASN A 190 -14.83 -1.79 1.01
CA ASN A 190 -14.32 -3.12 0.71
C ASN A 190 -13.59 -3.14 -0.65
N GLU A 191 -12.40 -3.76 -0.70
CA GLU A 191 -11.54 -3.85 -1.89
C GLU A 191 -12.23 -4.47 -3.13
N PRO A 192 -12.88 -5.65 -3.04
CA PRO A 192 -13.61 -6.21 -4.17
C PRO A 192 -14.84 -5.37 -4.56
N THR A 193 -15.50 -4.72 -3.61
CA THR A 193 -16.60 -3.78 -3.86
C THR A 193 -16.12 -2.57 -4.65
N ALA A 194 -14.99 -1.97 -4.28
CA ALA A 194 -14.37 -0.88 -5.02
C ALA A 194 -13.98 -1.32 -6.44
N ALA A 195 -13.38 -2.50 -6.60
CA ALA A 195 -13.07 -3.04 -7.92
C ALA A 195 -14.33 -3.28 -8.79
N ALA A 196 -15.46 -3.67 -8.18
CA ALA A 196 -16.74 -3.78 -8.88
C ALA A 196 -17.29 -2.42 -9.33
N LEU A 197 -17.19 -1.36 -8.50
CA LEU A 197 -17.54 0.01 -8.89
C LEU A 197 -16.74 0.45 -10.12
N ALA A 198 -15.42 0.25 -10.10
CA ALA A 198 -14.53 0.59 -11.22
C ALA A 198 -14.82 -0.23 -12.49
N TYR A 199 -15.37 -1.44 -12.36
CA TYR A 199 -15.82 -2.26 -13.48
C TYR A 199 -17.18 -1.80 -14.05
N GLY A 200 -18.16 -1.52 -13.18
CA GLY A 200 -19.56 -1.38 -13.54
C GLY A 200 -19.96 0.00 -14.07
N MET A 201 -19.18 1.05 -13.82
CA MET A 201 -19.46 2.43 -14.29
C MET A 201 -19.65 2.56 -15.82
N GLU A 202 -19.15 1.60 -16.61
CA GLU A 202 -19.26 1.59 -18.08
C GLU A 202 -20.18 0.46 -18.60
N LYS A 203 -21.13 -0.03 -17.79
CA LYS A 203 -21.95 -1.22 -18.10
C LYS A 203 -23.43 -1.00 -17.81
N ASP A 204 -24.21 -0.82 -18.88
CA ASP A 204 -25.66 -0.56 -18.81
C ASP A 204 -26.53 -1.82 -18.66
N ALA A 205 -25.95 -2.97 -18.29
CA ALA A 205 -26.64 -4.27 -18.32
C ALA A 205 -26.56 -5.00 -16.99
N ASP A 206 -27.71 -5.53 -16.54
CA ASP A 206 -27.83 -6.34 -15.33
C ASP A 206 -26.89 -7.55 -15.37
N ARG A 207 -26.01 -7.68 -14.36
CA ARG A 207 -24.97 -8.71 -14.30
C ARG A 207 -24.67 -9.14 -12.86
N VAL A 208 -24.55 -10.44 -12.66
CA VAL A 208 -23.87 -11.03 -11.51
C VAL A 208 -22.39 -11.22 -11.85
N VAL A 209 -21.51 -10.65 -11.03
CA VAL A 209 -20.06 -10.71 -11.19
C VAL A 209 -19.40 -11.34 -9.98
N ALA A 210 -18.30 -12.06 -10.20
CA ALA A 210 -17.43 -12.54 -9.14
C ALA A 210 -16.11 -11.76 -9.17
N VAL A 211 -15.79 -11.04 -8.09
CA VAL A 211 -14.51 -10.34 -7.95
C VAL A 211 -13.56 -11.23 -7.17
N TYR A 212 -12.52 -11.72 -7.83
CA TYR A 212 -11.47 -12.56 -7.27
C TYR A 212 -10.23 -11.68 -7.06
N ASP A 213 -9.98 -11.28 -5.81
CA ASP A 213 -8.84 -10.46 -5.43
C ASP A 213 -7.77 -11.32 -4.75
N LEU A 214 -6.62 -11.49 -5.39
CA LEU A 214 -5.45 -12.14 -4.79
C LEU A 214 -4.30 -11.13 -4.74
N GLY A 215 -4.21 -10.45 -3.60
CA GLY A 215 -3.26 -9.39 -3.34
C GLY A 215 -1.91 -9.88 -2.82
N GLY A 216 -1.18 -8.97 -2.17
CA GLY A 216 0.13 -9.25 -1.57
C GLY A 216 0.07 -10.05 -0.26
N GLY A 217 -1.03 -9.99 0.50
CA GLY A 217 -1.16 -10.68 1.79
C GLY A 217 -2.56 -11.18 2.15
N THR A 218 -3.58 -10.86 1.34
CA THR A 218 -4.97 -11.32 1.53
C THR A 218 -5.53 -11.86 0.21
N PHE A 219 -6.49 -12.77 0.36
CA PHE A 219 -7.33 -13.29 -0.70
C PHE A 219 -8.80 -13.00 -0.35
N ASP A 220 -9.53 -12.36 -1.25
CA ASP A 220 -10.95 -12.07 -1.11
C ASP A 220 -11.71 -12.52 -2.36
N ILE A 221 -12.92 -13.03 -2.16
CA ILE A 221 -13.86 -13.37 -3.21
C ILE A 221 -15.24 -12.83 -2.83
N SER A 222 -15.77 -11.94 -3.67
CA SER A 222 -17.12 -11.41 -3.50
C SER A 222 -17.97 -11.68 -4.73
N VAL A 223 -19.23 -12.03 -4.51
CA VAL A 223 -20.24 -12.14 -5.57
C VAL A 223 -21.15 -10.92 -5.45
N LEU A 224 -21.26 -10.14 -6.52
CA LEU A 224 -22.06 -8.93 -6.57
C LEU A 224 -23.09 -9.02 -7.70
N GLU A 225 -24.27 -8.46 -7.47
CA GLU A 225 -25.26 -8.19 -8.50
C GLU A 225 -25.24 -6.69 -8.80
N ILE A 226 -25.13 -6.35 -10.09
CA ILE A 226 -25.11 -4.98 -10.61
C ILE A 226 -26.37 -4.80 -11.44
N GLN A 227 -27.23 -3.86 -11.07
CA GLN A 227 -28.48 -3.54 -11.77
C GLN A 227 -28.74 -2.03 -11.74
N ASN A 228 -28.86 -1.37 -12.90
CA ASN A 228 -29.26 0.04 -13.02
C ASN A 228 -28.59 1.01 -12.01
N GLY A 229 -27.25 0.93 -11.85
CA GLY A 229 -26.49 1.75 -10.90
C GLY A 229 -26.51 1.28 -9.44
N VAL A 230 -27.30 0.25 -9.11
CA VAL A 230 -27.25 -0.46 -7.82
C VAL A 230 -26.18 -1.54 -7.88
N PHE A 231 -25.29 -1.54 -6.90
CA PHE A 231 -24.27 -2.56 -6.67
C PHE A 231 -24.59 -3.26 -5.36
N GLU A 232 -25.05 -4.50 -5.40
CA GLU A 232 -25.40 -5.29 -4.22
C GLU A 232 -24.42 -6.45 -4.04
N VAL A 233 -23.69 -6.46 -2.92
CA VAL A 233 -22.87 -7.62 -2.52
C VAL A 233 -23.82 -8.72 -2.07
N LYS A 234 -23.86 -9.85 -2.81
CA LYS A 234 -24.66 -11.03 -2.41
C LYS A 234 -23.92 -11.91 -1.39
N SER A 235 -22.59 -11.97 -1.49
CA SER A 235 -21.76 -12.66 -0.52
C SER A 235 -20.31 -12.21 -0.58
N THR A 236 -19.58 -12.42 0.52
CA THR A 236 -18.12 -12.32 0.55
C THR A 236 -17.48 -13.45 1.36
N ASN A 237 -16.28 -13.86 0.95
CA ASN A 237 -15.46 -14.82 1.67
C ASN A 237 -13.98 -14.56 1.38
N GLY A 238 -13.06 -15.15 2.14
CA GLY A 238 -11.63 -14.92 1.90
C GLY A 238 -10.71 -15.68 2.85
N ASP A 239 -9.44 -15.29 2.78
CA ASP A 239 -8.36 -15.71 3.67
C ASP A 239 -7.44 -14.50 3.90
N THR A 240 -7.51 -13.93 5.11
CA THR A 240 -6.77 -12.71 5.49
C THR A 240 -5.28 -12.98 5.79
N HIS A 241 -4.79 -14.19 5.49
CA HIS A 241 -3.38 -14.60 5.63
C HIS A 241 -2.94 -15.51 4.46
N LEU A 242 -3.33 -15.10 3.25
CA LEU A 242 -2.96 -15.74 1.98
C LEU A 242 -2.75 -14.68 0.91
N GLY A 243 -1.51 -14.49 0.46
CA GLY A 243 -1.24 -13.62 -0.69
C GLY A 243 0.14 -13.84 -1.28
N GLY A 244 0.55 -12.93 -2.18
CA GLY A 244 1.83 -13.02 -2.87
C GLY A 244 3.07 -13.17 -1.98
N GLU A 245 3.03 -12.68 -0.74
CA GLU A 245 4.04 -12.86 0.31
C GLU A 245 4.20 -14.34 0.72
N ASP A 246 3.10 -15.12 0.81
CA ASP A 246 3.19 -16.55 1.10
C ASP A 246 3.87 -17.31 -0.06
N PHE A 247 3.66 -16.86 -1.30
CA PHE A 247 4.33 -17.43 -2.48
C PHE A 247 5.83 -17.13 -2.46
N ASP A 248 6.21 -15.90 -2.07
CA ASP A 248 7.62 -15.51 -1.92
C ASP A 248 8.29 -16.30 -0.80
N ILE A 249 7.65 -16.44 0.37
CA ILE A 249 8.14 -17.27 1.49
C ILE A 249 8.38 -18.72 1.06
N HIS A 250 7.47 -19.33 0.30
CA HIS A 250 7.66 -20.71 -0.19
C HIS A 250 8.86 -20.81 -1.15
N LEU A 251 9.05 -19.82 -2.02
CA LEU A 251 10.20 -19.79 -2.92
C LEU A 251 11.52 -19.50 -2.18
N VAL A 252 11.54 -18.60 -1.20
CA VAL A 252 12.71 -18.34 -0.32
C VAL A 252 13.14 -19.63 0.39
N ARG A 253 12.20 -20.34 1.02
CA ARG A 253 12.47 -21.62 1.70
C ARG A 253 13.03 -22.67 0.72
N HIS A 254 12.49 -22.75 -0.50
CA HIS A 254 13.02 -23.64 -1.53
C HIS A 254 14.45 -23.27 -1.95
N LEU A 255 14.74 -21.98 -2.16
CA LEU A 255 16.07 -21.48 -2.52
C LEU A 255 17.10 -21.75 -1.41
N VAL A 256 16.75 -21.46 -0.14
CA VAL A 256 17.61 -21.72 1.03
C VAL A 256 17.88 -23.22 1.18
N GLN A 257 16.84 -24.08 1.08
CA GLN A 257 17.01 -25.52 1.19
C GLN A 257 17.85 -26.10 0.04
N THR A 258 17.66 -25.60 -1.19
CA THR A 258 18.45 -26.03 -2.37
C THR A 258 19.91 -25.65 -2.19
N PHE A 259 20.20 -24.39 -1.82
CA PHE A 259 21.56 -23.94 -1.53
C PHE A 259 22.21 -24.75 -0.39
N LYS A 260 21.46 -25.07 0.67
CA LYS A 260 21.94 -25.91 1.78
C LYS A 260 22.26 -27.34 1.33
N ASN A 261 21.47 -27.91 0.43
CA ASN A 261 21.72 -29.24 -0.13
C ASN A 261 22.97 -29.26 -1.04
N GLU A 262 23.22 -28.19 -1.79
CA GLU A 262 24.33 -28.08 -2.75
C GLU A 262 25.66 -27.67 -2.09
N SER A 263 25.61 -26.78 -1.09
CA SER A 263 26.81 -26.20 -0.46
C SER A 263 27.12 -26.74 0.94
N GLY A 264 26.15 -27.38 1.61
CA GLY A 264 26.22 -27.74 3.02
C GLY A 264 25.99 -26.57 4.00
N ILE A 265 25.86 -25.32 3.52
CA ILE A 265 25.76 -24.12 4.35
C ILE A 265 24.29 -23.72 4.55
N ASP A 266 23.89 -23.49 5.79
CA ASP A 266 22.55 -23.02 6.12
C ASP A 266 22.49 -21.48 6.20
N LEU A 267 21.74 -20.87 5.28
CA LEU A 267 21.55 -19.41 5.23
C LEU A 267 20.39 -18.91 6.11
N SER A 268 19.62 -19.79 6.77
CA SER A 268 18.43 -19.39 7.55
C SER A 268 18.69 -18.35 8.65
N ASN A 269 19.92 -18.28 9.16
CA ASN A 269 20.32 -17.36 10.23
C ASN A 269 20.99 -16.07 9.71
N ASP A 270 21.32 -15.98 8.42
CA ASP A 270 21.93 -14.79 7.81
C ASP A 270 20.84 -13.86 7.26
N ARG A 271 20.53 -12.82 8.03
CA ARG A 271 19.46 -11.86 7.69
C ARG A 271 19.72 -11.11 6.38
N MET A 272 20.98 -10.83 6.03
CA MET A 272 21.33 -10.16 4.78
C MET A 272 21.18 -11.11 3.59
N ALA A 273 21.63 -12.36 3.73
CA ALA A 273 21.44 -13.38 2.69
C ALA A 273 19.95 -13.65 2.47
N ILE A 274 19.15 -13.83 3.53
CA ILE A 274 17.70 -14.06 3.44
C ILE A 274 16.98 -12.88 2.76
N GLN A 275 17.33 -11.64 3.08
CA GLN A 275 16.72 -10.47 2.40
C GLN A 275 17.06 -10.43 0.91
N ARG A 276 18.30 -10.75 0.52
CA ARG A 276 18.70 -10.83 -0.90
C ARG A 276 17.99 -11.98 -1.63
N ILE A 277 17.81 -13.13 -0.98
CA ILE A 277 17.04 -14.26 -1.50
C ILE A 277 15.58 -13.89 -1.67
N ARG A 278 14.99 -13.14 -0.72
CA ARG A 278 13.61 -12.64 -0.77
C ARG A 278 13.35 -11.73 -1.97
N GLU A 279 14.22 -10.76 -2.23
CA GLU A 279 14.08 -9.88 -3.41
C GLU A 279 14.27 -10.62 -4.73
N ALA A 280 15.21 -11.58 -4.78
CA ALA A 280 15.39 -12.43 -5.95
C ALA A 280 14.20 -13.38 -6.17
N ALA A 281 13.59 -13.89 -5.10
CA ALA A 281 12.39 -14.73 -5.15
C ALA A 281 11.17 -13.96 -5.69
N GLU A 282 10.87 -12.77 -5.15
CA GLU A 282 9.78 -11.91 -5.64
C GLU A 282 9.97 -11.58 -7.13
N LYS A 283 11.20 -11.20 -7.51
CA LYS A 283 11.56 -10.92 -8.91
C LYS A 283 11.35 -12.15 -9.80
N ALA A 284 11.87 -13.32 -9.41
CA ALA A 284 11.75 -14.55 -10.18
C ALA A 284 10.29 -15.02 -10.33
N LYS A 285 9.50 -14.98 -9.25
CA LYS A 285 8.05 -15.25 -9.25
C LYS A 285 7.33 -14.41 -10.30
N ILE A 286 7.63 -13.11 -10.33
CA ILE A 286 6.94 -12.16 -11.20
C ILE A 286 7.44 -12.27 -12.65
N GLU A 287 8.74 -12.47 -12.88
CA GLU A 287 9.29 -12.76 -14.22
C GLU A 287 8.65 -14.02 -14.84
N LEU A 288 8.49 -15.09 -14.06
CA LEU A 288 7.85 -16.33 -14.51
C LEU A 288 6.35 -16.18 -14.85
N SER A 289 5.72 -15.09 -14.43
CA SER A 289 4.35 -14.76 -14.89
C SER A 289 4.28 -14.32 -16.36
N SER A 290 5.43 -14.02 -17.00
CA SER A 290 5.53 -13.76 -18.45
C SER A 290 6.49 -14.72 -19.17
N SER A 291 7.62 -15.06 -18.54
CA SER A 291 8.65 -15.94 -19.08
C SER A 291 8.42 -17.40 -18.71
N LEU A 292 8.93 -18.35 -19.50
CA LEU A 292 8.84 -19.80 -19.19
C LEU A 292 9.94 -20.28 -18.23
N GLN A 293 11.04 -19.52 -18.14
CA GLN A 293 12.17 -19.75 -17.24
C GLN A 293 12.77 -18.41 -16.80
N THR A 294 13.47 -18.41 -15.67
CA THR A 294 14.35 -17.34 -15.19
C THR A 294 15.54 -17.96 -14.45
N ASP A 295 16.59 -17.16 -14.23
CA ASP A 295 17.82 -17.56 -13.54
C ASP A 295 17.98 -16.74 -12.25
N VAL A 296 17.88 -17.40 -11.10
CA VAL A 296 18.13 -16.82 -9.78
C VAL A 296 19.63 -16.79 -9.55
N ASN A 297 20.24 -15.64 -9.85
CA ASN A 297 21.68 -15.41 -9.70
C ASN A 297 21.96 -14.41 -8.56
N LEU A 298 22.50 -14.92 -7.45
CA LEU A 298 22.95 -14.13 -6.30
C LEU A 298 24.44 -14.40 -6.06
N PRO A 299 25.35 -13.56 -6.60
CA PRO A 299 26.78 -13.74 -6.38
C PRO A 299 27.18 -13.26 -4.98
N PHE A 300 28.21 -13.88 -4.39
CA PHE A 300 28.71 -13.54 -3.06
C PHE A 300 27.58 -13.55 -2.01
N ILE A 301 26.79 -14.62 -1.97
CA ILE A 301 25.66 -14.73 -1.02
C ILE A 301 26.15 -15.03 0.40
N THR A 302 27.25 -15.76 0.53
CA THR A 302 27.99 -16.05 1.76
C THR A 302 29.43 -16.47 1.39
N ALA A 303 30.25 -16.88 2.36
CA ALA A 303 31.59 -17.44 2.13
C ALA A 303 31.91 -18.58 3.12
N ASP A 304 32.79 -19.48 2.72
CA ASP A 304 33.41 -20.49 3.60
C ASP A 304 34.94 -20.47 3.47
N SER A 305 35.62 -21.48 4.04
CA SER A 305 37.07 -21.64 3.96
C SER A 305 37.62 -21.90 2.55
N SER A 306 36.77 -22.27 1.58
CA SER A 306 37.12 -22.40 0.16
C SER A 306 36.89 -21.11 -0.64
N GLY A 307 36.26 -20.10 -0.04
CA GLY A 307 36.00 -18.78 -0.63
C GLY A 307 34.50 -18.44 -0.73
N PRO A 308 34.16 -17.40 -1.52
CA PRO A 308 32.78 -16.97 -1.70
C PRO A 308 31.89 -18.01 -2.36
N LYS A 309 30.61 -18.01 -1.98
CA LYS A 309 29.56 -18.83 -2.58
C LYS A 309 28.54 -17.96 -3.30
N HIS A 310 27.81 -18.61 -4.21
CA HIS A 310 26.83 -17.97 -5.09
C HIS A 310 25.59 -18.88 -5.16
N ILE A 311 24.40 -18.31 -5.31
CA ILE A 311 23.23 -19.06 -5.81
C ILE A 311 23.18 -18.81 -7.32
N ASN A 312 23.11 -19.88 -8.11
CA ASN A 312 22.90 -19.80 -9.55
C ASN A 312 21.93 -20.92 -9.97
N LEU A 313 20.64 -20.67 -9.75
CA LEU A 313 19.57 -21.65 -9.96
C LEU A 313 18.67 -21.24 -11.12
N LYS A 314 18.56 -22.11 -12.13
CA LYS A 314 17.54 -21.99 -13.18
C LYS A 314 16.19 -22.49 -12.66
N LEU A 315 15.17 -21.63 -12.71
CA LEU A 315 13.81 -21.94 -12.31
C LEU A 315 12.85 -21.82 -13.49
N THR A 316 12.07 -22.87 -13.75
CA THR A 316 11.01 -22.86 -14.77
C THR A 316 9.65 -22.50 -14.18
N ARG A 317 8.75 -21.98 -15.02
CA ARG A 317 7.36 -21.69 -14.63
C ARG A 317 6.67 -22.95 -14.08
N ALA A 318 6.84 -24.09 -14.75
CA ALA A 318 6.23 -25.35 -14.32
C ALA A 318 6.70 -25.81 -12.93
N GLN A 319 7.97 -25.59 -12.56
CA GLN A 319 8.47 -25.83 -11.21
C GLN A 319 7.82 -24.88 -10.19
N LEU A 320 7.76 -23.58 -10.49
CA LEU A 320 7.09 -22.59 -9.63
C LEU A 320 5.61 -22.95 -9.43
N GLU A 321 4.87 -23.21 -10.50
CA GLU A 321 3.44 -23.54 -10.45
C GLU A 321 3.19 -24.80 -9.63
N LYS A 322 4.02 -25.85 -9.79
CA LYS A 322 3.95 -27.05 -8.97
C LYS A 322 4.24 -26.79 -7.48
N MET A 323 5.15 -25.88 -7.16
CA MET A 323 5.44 -25.50 -5.76
C MET A 323 4.32 -24.68 -5.13
N MET A 324 3.62 -23.85 -5.91
CA MET A 324 2.59 -22.93 -5.42
C MET A 324 1.16 -23.49 -5.50
N ASP A 325 0.95 -24.63 -6.16
CA ASP A 325 -0.35 -25.31 -6.30
C ASP A 325 -1.13 -25.50 -4.97
N PRO A 326 -0.50 -25.79 -3.82
CA PRO A 326 -1.21 -25.84 -2.53
C PRO A 326 -1.76 -24.48 -2.08
N LEU A 327 -1.06 -23.37 -2.37
CA LEU A 327 -1.54 -22.01 -2.07
C LEU A 327 -2.67 -21.59 -3.00
N ILE A 328 -2.60 -21.98 -4.28
CA ILE A 328 -3.66 -21.72 -5.25
C ILE A 328 -4.91 -22.56 -4.91
N THR A 329 -4.75 -23.80 -4.45
CA THR A 329 -5.87 -24.66 -4.06
C THR A 329 -6.62 -24.13 -2.83
N ARG A 330 -5.96 -23.42 -1.91
CA ARG A 330 -6.61 -22.76 -0.76
C ARG A 330 -7.70 -21.77 -1.18
N THR A 331 -7.59 -21.12 -2.35
CA THR A 331 -8.58 -20.12 -2.80
C THR A 331 -9.91 -20.75 -3.26
N ILE A 332 -9.90 -22.02 -3.67
CA ILE A 332 -11.08 -22.75 -4.17
C ILE A 332 -12.14 -22.88 -3.05
N GLY A 333 -11.69 -23.05 -1.80
CA GLY A 333 -12.57 -23.20 -0.63
C GLY A 333 -13.47 -21.98 -0.41
N PRO A 334 -12.92 -20.77 -0.21
CA PRO A 334 -13.70 -19.54 -0.11
C PRO A 334 -14.58 -19.27 -1.34
N VAL A 335 -14.11 -19.55 -2.58
CA VAL A 335 -14.93 -19.34 -3.79
C VAL A 335 -16.21 -20.19 -3.77
N ARG A 336 -16.09 -21.47 -3.39
CA ARG A 336 -17.27 -22.36 -3.24
C ARG A 336 -18.19 -21.92 -2.11
N LYS A 337 -17.65 -21.33 -1.03
CA LYS A 337 -18.46 -20.78 0.07
C LYS A 337 -19.22 -19.53 -0.37
N ALA A 338 -18.57 -18.58 -1.04
CA ALA A 338 -19.23 -17.37 -1.56
C ALA A 338 -20.39 -17.73 -2.51
N LEU A 339 -20.16 -18.59 -3.49
CA LEU A 339 -21.21 -19.07 -4.40
C LEU A 339 -22.39 -19.71 -3.64
N LYS A 340 -22.10 -20.60 -2.67
CA LYS A 340 -23.14 -21.22 -1.83
C LYS A 340 -23.90 -20.19 -1.00
N ASP A 341 -23.20 -19.22 -0.41
CA ASP A 341 -23.79 -18.19 0.45
C ASP A 341 -24.67 -17.22 -0.35
N ALA A 342 -24.29 -16.90 -1.58
CA ALA A 342 -25.11 -16.15 -2.53
C ALA A 342 -26.28 -16.98 -3.12
N ASN A 343 -26.35 -18.28 -2.83
CA ASN A 343 -27.28 -19.24 -3.43
C ASN A 343 -27.21 -19.29 -4.98
N LEU A 344 -25.98 -19.31 -5.52
CA LEU A 344 -25.69 -19.32 -6.96
C LEU A 344 -24.71 -20.44 -7.34
N GLU A 345 -24.80 -20.90 -8.59
CA GLU A 345 -23.81 -21.78 -9.21
C GLU A 345 -22.82 -21.01 -10.09
N THR A 346 -21.73 -21.67 -10.50
CA THR A 346 -20.68 -21.08 -11.36
C THR A 346 -21.20 -20.64 -12.74
N LYS A 347 -22.31 -21.23 -13.21
CA LYS A 347 -23.00 -20.87 -14.45
C LYS A 347 -23.71 -19.51 -14.36
N ASP A 348 -24.15 -19.14 -13.15
CA ASP A 348 -24.99 -17.96 -12.89
C ASP A 348 -24.15 -16.68 -12.71
N ILE A 349 -22.83 -16.80 -12.58
CA ILE A 349 -21.88 -15.69 -12.65
C ILE A 349 -21.65 -15.32 -14.12
N GLN A 350 -22.05 -14.13 -14.57
CA GLN A 350 -21.83 -13.73 -15.96
C GLN A 350 -20.36 -13.36 -16.22
N GLU A 351 -19.66 -12.76 -15.26
CA GLU A 351 -18.29 -12.28 -15.44
C GLU A 351 -17.42 -12.45 -14.19
N VAL A 352 -16.12 -12.69 -14.39
CA VAL A 352 -15.15 -12.85 -13.30
C VAL A 352 -14.07 -11.79 -13.44
N ILE A 353 -13.93 -10.95 -12.42
CA ILE A 353 -12.98 -9.82 -12.41
C ILE A 353 -11.77 -10.24 -11.58
N LEU A 354 -10.57 -10.18 -12.16
CA LEU A 354 -9.32 -10.43 -11.44
C LEU A 354 -8.80 -9.12 -10.85
N VAL A 355 -8.43 -9.16 -9.57
CA VAL A 355 -7.88 -8.02 -8.81
C VAL A 355 -6.65 -8.50 -8.04
N GLY A 356 -5.71 -7.59 -7.78
CA GLY A 356 -4.49 -7.89 -7.04
C GLY A 356 -3.40 -8.52 -7.91
N GLY A 357 -2.16 -8.07 -7.70
CA GLY A 357 -1.03 -8.39 -8.58
C GLY A 357 -0.67 -9.89 -8.68
N MET A 358 -1.08 -10.73 -7.72
CA MET A 358 -0.79 -12.16 -7.75
C MET A 358 -1.69 -12.92 -8.74
N THR A 359 -2.84 -12.36 -9.12
CA THR A 359 -3.68 -12.91 -10.22
C THR A 359 -3.01 -12.86 -11.60
N ARG A 360 -1.91 -12.11 -11.74
CA ARG A 360 -1.10 -12.07 -12.96
C ARG A 360 -0.32 -13.37 -13.22
N MET A 361 -0.24 -14.28 -12.25
CA MET A 361 0.34 -15.61 -12.43
C MET A 361 -0.58 -16.49 -13.30
N PRO A 362 -0.10 -17.05 -14.43
CA PRO A 362 -0.92 -17.81 -15.38
C PRO A 362 -1.78 -18.90 -14.71
N LYS A 363 -1.16 -19.73 -13.86
CA LYS A 363 -1.85 -20.78 -13.08
C LYS A 363 -3.03 -20.30 -12.23
N VAL A 364 -3.01 -19.06 -11.73
CA VAL A 364 -4.13 -18.49 -10.97
C VAL A 364 -5.31 -18.20 -11.92
N SER A 365 -5.04 -17.58 -13.07
CA SER A 365 -6.06 -17.34 -14.10
C SER A 365 -6.63 -18.64 -14.68
N GLU A 366 -5.78 -19.65 -14.90
CA GLU A 366 -6.22 -21.00 -15.28
C GLU A 366 -7.11 -21.67 -14.23
N SER A 367 -6.74 -21.56 -12.94
CA SER A 367 -7.56 -22.07 -11.83
C SER A 367 -8.93 -21.40 -11.79
N VAL A 368 -8.97 -20.06 -11.89
CA VAL A 368 -10.22 -19.29 -11.96
C VAL A 368 -11.06 -19.71 -13.17
N LYS A 369 -10.47 -19.84 -14.35
CA LYS A 369 -11.16 -20.35 -15.55
C LYS A 369 -11.71 -21.76 -15.35
N SER A 370 -10.96 -22.65 -14.69
CA SER A 370 -11.41 -24.01 -14.37
C SER A 370 -12.53 -24.05 -13.32
N ILE A 371 -12.66 -23.04 -12.46
CA ILE A 371 -13.73 -22.95 -11.46
C ILE A 371 -15.01 -22.41 -12.11
N PHE A 372 -14.93 -21.29 -12.83
CA PHE A 372 -16.11 -20.58 -13.36
C PHE A 372 -16.51 -20.97 -14.79
N GLY A 373 -15.71 -21.81 -15.46
CA GLY A 373 -15.97 -22.27 -16.83
C GLY A 373 -15.83 -21.19 -17.92
N ARG A 374 -15.28 -20.02 -17.58
CA ARG A 374 -15.16 -18.85 -18.48
C ARG A 374 -13.84 -18.12 -18.29
N ASP A 375 -13.38 -17.44 -19.34
CA ASP A 375 -12.22 -16.56 -19.26
C ASP A 375 -12.53 -15.32 -18.39
N PRO A 376 -11.64 -14.93 -17.46
CA PRO A 376 -11.82 -13.71 -16.67
C PRO A 376 -11.74 -12.43 -17.52
N ALA A 377 -12.39 -11.38 -17.03
CA ALA A 377 -12.43 -10.06 -17.64
C ALA A 377 -11.03 -9.44 -17.78
N LYS A 378 -10.82 -8.74 -18.90
CA LYS A 378 -9.57 -8.01 -19.20
C LYS A 378 -9.77 -6.50 -19.32
N SER A 379 -10.99 -6.01 -19.12
CA SER A 379 -11.35 -4.58 -19.16
C SER A 379 -10.77 -3.78 -18.00
N VAL A 380 -10.47 -4.44 -16.89
CA VAL A 380 -10.01 -3.82 -15.65
C VAL A 380 -8.52 -4.08 -15.44
N ASN A 381 -7.77 -3.05 -15.11
CA ASN A 381 -6.39 -3.21 -14.66
C ASN A 381 -6.41 -3.73 -13.20
N PRO A 382 -5.96 -4.98 -12.93
CA PRO A 382 -6.16 -5.66 -11.65
C PRO A 382 -5.50 -4.94 -10.47
N ASP A 383 -4.56 -4.05 -10.75
CA ASP A 383 -3.87 -3.29 -9.72
C ASP A 383 -4.50 -1.90 -9.47
N GLU A 384 -5.29 -1.35 -10.40
CA GLU A 384 -5.84 0.03 -10.34
C GLU A 384 -7.33 0.07 -9.93
N ALA A 385 -8.07 -1.01 -10.16
CA ALA A 385 -9.50 -1.13 -9.93
C ALA A 385 -9.96 -0.61 -8.55
N VAL A 386 -9.28 -1.08 -7.50
CA VAL A 386 -9.58 -0.78 -6.09
C VAL A 386 -9.48 0.72 -5.81
N ALA A 387 -8.41 1.38 -6.28
CA ALA A 387 -8.21 2.81 -6.07
C ALA A 387 -9.19 3.66 -6.88
N MET A 388 -9.51 3.24 -8.11
CA MET A 388 -10.55 3.89 -8.92
C MET A 388 -11.91 3.79 -8.24
N GLY A 389 -12.28 2.62 -7.71
CA GLY A 389 -13.51 2.40 -6.96
C GLY A 389 -13.62 3.24 -5.69
N ALA A 390 -12.54 3.35 -4.92
CA ALA A 390 -12.49 4.21 -3.75
C ALA A 390 -12.71 5.69 -4.11
N ALA A 391 -12.17 6.13 -5.26
CA ALA A 391 -12.36 7.48 -5.75
C ALA A 391 -13.78 7.73 -6.31
N ILE A 392 -14.41 6.74 -6.96
CA ILE A 392 -15.85 6.77 -7.31
C ILE A 392 -16.68 6.91 -6.02
N GLN A 393 -16.40 6.10 -5.00
CA GLN A 393 -17.08 6.18 -3.71
C GLN A 393 -16.90 7.55 -3.04
N GLY A 394 -15.74 8.20 -3.20
CA GLY A 394 -15.52 9.59 -2.78
C GLY A 394 -16.40 10.59 -3.54
N ALA A 395 -16.57 10.42 -4.85
CA ALA A 395 -17.43 11.26 -5.69
C ALA A 395 -18.93 11.05 -5.43
N VAL A 396 -19.34 9.84 -5.00
CA VAL A 396 -20.69 9.59 -4.47
C VAL A 396 -20.91 10.35 -3.17
N LEU A 397 -19.93 10.31 -2.25
CA LEU A 397 -20.02 11.00 -0.96
C LEU A 397 -19.97 12.54 -1.08
N SER A 398 -19.34 13.09 -2.13
CA SER A 398 -19.41 14.53 -2.45
C SER A 398 -20.69 14.95 -3.18
N GLY A 399 -21.50 13.99 -3.65
CA GLY A 399 -22.69 14.24 -4.45
C GLY A 399 -22.42 14.59 -5.92
N GLU A 400 -21.20 14.36 -6.42
CA GLU A 400 -20.85 14.47 -7.85
C GLU A 400 -21.40 13.29 -8.66
N VAL A 401 -21.50 12.10 -8.05
CA VAL A 401 -22.18 10.92 -8.63
C VAL A 401 -23.49 10.71 -7.88
N LYS A 402 -24.63 10.73 -8.60
CA LYS A 402 -25.97 10.72 -7.99
C LYS A 402 -26.79 9.46 -8.22
N ASP A 403 -26.48 8.71 -9.28
CA ASP A 403 -27.22 7.52 -9.70
C ASP A 403 -26.47 6.21 -9.39
N LEU A 404 -25.75 6.19 -8.26
CA LEU A 404 -25.02 5.01 -7.77
C LEU A 404 -25.40 4.69 -6.34
N LEU A 405 -25.92 3.48 -6.12
CA LEU A 405 -26.25 2.95 -4.80
C LEU A 405 -25.38 1.73 -4.51
N LEU A 406 -24.66 1.76 -3.39
CA LEU A 406 -23.87 0.62 -2.92
C LEU A 406 -24.51 -0.03 -1.69
N LEU A 407 -24.89 -1.29 -1.83
CA LEU A 407 -25.40 -2.16 -0.77
C LEU A 407 -24.33 -3.22 -0.45
N ASP A 408 -23.61 -3.04 0.65
CA ASP A 408 -22.58 -3.98 1.12
C ASP A 408 -23.17 -4.96 2.16
N VAL A 409 -22.38 -5.91 2.67
CA VAL A 409 -22.82 -6.92 3.65
C VAL A 409 -21.85 -7.06 4.82
N THR A 410 -22.34 -7.54 5.97
CA THR A 410 -21.44 -7.97 7.06
C THR A 410 -20.70 -9.28 6.69
N PRO A 411 -19.36 -9.35 6.79
CA PRO A 411 -18.59 -10.53 6.36
C PRO A 411 -18.69 -11.72 7.33
N LEU A 412 -19.14 -11.48 8.57
CA LEU A 412 -19.21 -12.48 9.65
C LEU A 412 -20.49 -12.31 10.45
N SER A 413 -21.02 -13.42 10.99
CA SER A 413 -22.21 -13.41 11.82
C SER A 413 -21.94 -12.72 13.16
N LEU A 414 -22.93 -11.98 13.66
CA LEU A 414 -22.91 -11.26 14.92
C LEU A 414 -23.98 -11.83 15.86
N GLY A 415 -23.65 -11.94 17.14
CA GLY A 415 -24.49 -12.60 18.12
C GLY A 415 -23.99 -12.45 19.55
N ILE A 416 -24.62 -13.17 20.48
CA ILE A 416 -24.30 -13.10 21.91
C ILE A 416 -23.98 -14.47 22.51
N GLU A 417 -23.29 -14.47 23.64
CA GLU A 417 -23.17 -15.66 24.51
C GLU A 417 -24.53 -15.97 25.16
N THR A 418 -24.94 -17.24 25.06
CA THR A 418 -26.08 -17.80 25.81
C THR A 418 -25.63 -18.95 26.70
N LEU A 419 -26.55 -19.46 27.53
CA LEU A 419 -26.26 -20.46 28.56
C LEU A 419 -25.45 -21.64 28.01
N GLY A 420 -24.34 -21.96 28.68
CA GLY A 420 -23.41 -23.02 28.26
C GLY A 420 -22.29 -22.58 27.31
N GLY A 421 -22.12 -21.27 27.07
CA GLY A 421 -21.08 -20.74 26.18
C GLY A 421 -21.41 -20.91 24.70
N VAL A 422 -22.71 -21.02 24.37
CA VAL A 422 -23.22 -21.18 23.01
C VAL A 422 -23.32 -19.82 22.34
N PHE A 423 -22.90 -19.73 21.08
CA PHE A 423 -23.00 -18.53 20.27
C PHE A 423 -24.36 -18.46 19.58
N THR A 424 -25.24 -17.58 20.04
CA THR A 424 -26.54 -17.33 19.39
C THR A 424 -26.42 -16.15 18.43
N ARG A 425 -26.49 -16.45 17.13
CA ARG A 425 -26.45 -15.48 16.03
C ARG A 425 -27.75 -14.67 15.98
N LEU A 426 -27.66 -13.33 15.91
CA LEU A 426 -28.80 -12.43 15.66
C LEU A 426 -28.78 -11.86 14.23
N ILE A 427 -27.58 -11.62 13.69
CA ILE A 427 -27.36 -11.21 12.30
C ILE A 427 -26.38 -12.21 11.68
N ASN A 428 -26.78 -12.88 10.61
CA ASN A 428 -25.92 -13.84 9.91
C ASN A 428 -24.94 -13.11 9.00
N ARG A 429 -23.79 -13.74 8.70
CA ARG A 429 -22.90 -13.26 7.63
C ARG A 429 -23.65 -13.10 6.31
N ASN A 430 -23.15 -12.21 5.46
CA ASN A 430 -23.76 -11.79 4.20
C ASN A 430 -25.15 -11.12 4.33
N THR A 431 -25.56 -10.69 5.53
CA THR A 431 -26.73 -9.80 5.66
C THR A 431 -26.35 -8.41 5.14
N THR A 432 -27.14 -7.86 4.22
CA THR A 432 -27.01 -6.49 3.69
C THR A 432 -26.98 -5.47 4.81
N ILE A 433 -26.12 -4.45 4.71
CA ILE A 433 -26.00 -3.33 5.65
C ILE A 433 -26.36 -2.00 4.97
N PRO A 434 -26.96 -1.02 5.69
CA PRO A 434 -27.31 -1.05 7.12
C PRO A 434 -28.50 -1.99 7.43
N THR A 435 -28.55 -2.53 8.65
CA THR A 435 -29.60 -3.49 9.06
C THR A 435 -29.81 -3.56 10.56
N LYS A 436 -31.03 -3.91 10.97
CA LYS A 436 -31.44 -4.01 12.38
C LYS A 436 -32.17 -5.30 12.67
N LYS A 437 -31.79 -5.99 13.75
CA LYS A 437 -32.43 -7.23 14.23
C LYS A 437 -32.58 -7.21 15.74
N SER A 438 -33.75 -7.60 16.23
CA SER A 438 -34.08 -7.70 17.65
C SER A 438 -34.53 -9.11 18.01
N GLN A 439 -34.09 -9.63 19.15
CA GLN A 439 -34.51 -10.92 19.68
C GLN A 439 -34.67 -10.84 21.20
N VAL A 440 -35.71 -11.50 21.73
CA VAL A 440 -35.98 -11.54 23.18
C VAL A 440 -35.28 -12.74 23.81
N PHE A 441 -34.52 -12.45 24.88
CA PHE A 441 -33.85 -13.38 25.77
C PHE A 441 -34.43 -13.27 27.19
N SER A 442 -33.94 -14.10 28.10
CA SER A 442 -34.36 -14.09 29.51
C SER A 442 -33.20 -14.43 30.45
N THR A 443 -33.44 -14.32 31.77
CA THR A 443 -32.47 -14.66 32.81
C THR A 443 -32.17 -16.16 32.85
N ALA A 444 -30.91 -16.49 33.13
CA ALA A 444 -30.43 -17.86 33.23
C ALA A 444 -30.60 -18.46 34.64
N ALA A 445 -30.72 -17.60 35.66
CA ALA A 445 -30.88 -17.99 37.06
C ALA A 445 -32.10 -17.30 37.71
N ASP A 446 -32.65 -17.93 38.75
CA ASP A 446 -33.74 -17.38 39.55
C ASP A 446 -33.26 -16.14 40.32
N PHE A 447 -34.13 -15.13 40.41
CA PHE A 447 -33.90 -13.85 41.08
C PHE A 447 -32.71 -13.03 40.55
N GLN A 448 -32.24 -13.33 39.34
CA GLN A 448 -31.18 -12.60 38.66
C GLN A 448 -31.61 -11.15 38.35
N THR A 449 -30.97 -10.18 39.04
CA THR A 449 -31.29 -8.73 38.92
C THR A 449 -30.46 -7.98 37.88
N ALA A 450 -29.51 -8.66 37.21
CA ALA A 450 -28.72 -8.11 36.13
C ALA A 450 -28.37 -9.19 35.10
N VAL A 451 -28.41 -8.85 33.81
CA VAL A 451 -27.99 -9.72 32.70
C VAL A 451 -26.73 -9.15 32.06
N GLU A 452 -25.66 -9.94 32.03
CA GLU A 452 -24.46 -9.64 31.26
C GLU A 452 -24.68 -10.07 29.80
N ILE A 453 -24.41 -9.16 28.88
CA ILE A 453 -24.53 -9.36 27.43
C ILE A 453 -23.13 -9.24 26.86
N LYS A 454 -22.58 -10.37 26.40
CA LYS A 454 -21.29 -10.44 25.73
C LYS A 454 -21.52 -10.68 24.25
N VAL A 455 -20.95 -9.81 23.43
CA VAL A 455 -21.16 -9.77 21.99
C VAL A 455 -19.97 -10.38 21.28
N TYR A 456 -20.24 -11.22 20.28
CA TYR A 456 -19.24 -11.96 19.52
C TYR A 456 -19.48 -11.86 18.02
N GLN A 457 -18.40 -12.00 17.28
CA GLN A 457 -18.36 -12.14 15.82
C GLN A 457 -17.68 -13.45 15.43
N GLY A 458 -18.29 -14.20 14.52
CA GLY A 458 -17.72 -15.44 14.01
C GLY A 458 -18.76 -16.45 13.54
N GLU A 459 -18.29 -17.65 13.20
CA GLU A 459 -19.09 -18.68 12.53
C GLU A 459 -19.18 -19.99 13.32
N ARG A 460 -18.54 -20.08 14.50
CA ARG A 460 -18.46 -21.29 15.33
C ARG A 460 -19.61 -21.35 16.32
N GLU A 461 -20.05 -22.55 16.71
CA GLU A 461 -21.17 -22.71 17.65
C GLU A 461 -20.84 -22.36 19.11
N LEU A 462 -19.56 -22.36 19.49
CA LEU A 462 -19.11 -22.03 20.85
C LEU A 462 -18.35 -20.70 20.86
N VAL A 463 -18.69 -19.83 21.83
CA VAL A 463 -18.15 -18.46 21.88
C VAL A 463 -16.63 -18.40 22.06
N ARG A 464 -16.03 -19.43 22.68
CA ARG A 464 -14.57 -19.56 22.85
C ARG A 464 -13.79 -19.67 21.53
N ASP A 465 -14.46 -20.10 20.46
CA ASP A 465 -13.88 -20.26 19.13
C ASP A 465 -14.19 -19.04 18.22
N ASN A 466 -14.87 -18.01 18.75
CA ASN A 466 -15.27 -16.78 18.05
C ASN A 466 -14.58 -15.55 18.68
N LYS A 467 -14.58 -14.42 17.96
CA LYS A 467 -14.02 -13.16 18.45
C LYS A 467 -15.03 -12.46 19.37
N MET A 468 -14.71 -12.28 20.65
CA MET A 468 -15.45 -11.33 21.50
C MET A 468 -15.19 -9.91 20.99
N LEU A 469 -16.25 -9.11 20.85
CA LEU A 469 -16.18 -7.70 20.47
C LEU A 469 -16.32 -6.77 21.68
N GLY A 470 -17.16 -7.12 22.66
CA GLY A 470 -17.36 -6.33 23.88
C GLY A 470 -18.45 -6.92 24.77
N ASN A 471 -18.62 -6.36 25.97
CA ASN A 471 -19.66 -6.78 26.91
C ASN A 471 -20.22 -5.59 27.71
N PHE A 472 -21.47 -5.73 28.16
CA PHE A 472 -22.14 -4.75 29.02
C PHE A 472 -23.17 -5.44 29.91
N GLN A 473 -23.65 -4.75 30.95
CA GLN A 473 -24.64 -5.30 31.89
C GLN A 473 -25.91 -4.45 31.92
N LEU A 474 -27.05 -5.10 31.66
CA LEU A 474 -28.37 -4.53 31.92
C LEU A 474 -28.72 -4.80 33.39
N VAL A 475 -28.75 -3.76 34.22
CA VAL A 475 -28.94 -3.85 35.68
C VAL A 475 -30.32 -3.40 36.13
N GLY A 476 -30.76 -3.93 37.28
CA GLY A 476 -32.01 -3.51 37.93
C GLY A 476 -33.26 -4.17 37.37
N ILE A 477 -33.11 -5.39 36.84
CA ILE A 477 -34.21 -6.29 36.47
C ILE A 477 -34.91 -6.74 37.78
N PRO A 478 -36.26 -6.78 37.84
CA PRO A 478 -36.98 -7.23 39.03
C PRO A 478 -36.69 -8.71 39.36
N PRO A 479 -36.52 -9.08 40.64
CA PRO A 479 -36.36 -10.49 41.02
C PRO A 479 -37.55 -11.34 40.60
N ALA A 480 -37.32 -12.29 39.68
CA ALA A 480 -38.30 -13.26 39.20
C ALA A 480 -37.63 -14.61 38.92
N HIS A 481 -38.41 -15.67 38.73
CA HIS A 481 -37.87 -16.95 38.29
C HIS A 481 -37.22 -16.84 36.90
N ARG A 482 -36.22 -17.69 36.63
CA ARG A 482 -35.56 -17.79 35.33
C ARG A 482 -36.58 -17.99 34.20
N GLY A 483 -36.36 -17.37 33.05
CA GLY A 483 -37.30 -17.42 31.93
C GLY A 483 -38.47 -16.42 32.00
N VAL A 484 -38.68 -15.72 33.12
CA VAL A 484 -39.77 -14.73 33.26
C VAL A 484 -39.40 -13.33 32.75
N PRO A 485 -38.22 -12.73 33.08
CA PRO A 485 -37.84 -11.42 32.54
C PRO A 485 -37.68 -11.46 31.02
N GLN A 486 -38.11 -10.42 30.32
CA GLN A 486 -38.00 -10.32 28.86
C GLN A 486 -36.97 -9.26 28.49
N VAL A 487 -35.75 -9.69 28.15
CA VAL A 487 -34.66 -8.81 27.73
C VAL A 487 -34.57 -8.83 26.20
N GLU A 488 -35.07 -7.78 25.57
CA GLU A 488 -34.97 -7.58 24.12
C GLU A 488 -33.58 -7.05 23.78
N VAL A 489 -32.77 -7.86 23.09
CA VAL A 489 -31.45 -7.46 22.59
C VAL A 489 -31.59 -7.12 21.11
N THR A 490 -31.13 -5.94 20.74
CA THR A 490 -31.21 -5.36 19.40
C THR A 490 -29.80 -5.07 18.89
N PHE A 491 -29.47 -5.62 17.73
CA PHE A 491 -28.28 -5.27 16.96
C PHE A 491 -28.70 -4.34 15.83
N ASP A 492 -27.98 -3.24 15.68
CA ASP A 492 -28.12 -2.25 14.61
C ASP A 492 -26.74 -2.10 13.97
N ILE A 493 -26.63 -2.30 12.65
CA ILE A 493 -25.38 -2.15 11.90
C ILE A 493 -25.57 -1.01 10.91
N ASP A 494 -24.68 -0.02 10.94
CA ASP A 494 -24.73 1.13 10.03
C ASP A 494 -24.05 0.86 8.68
N ALA A 495 -23.95 1.90 7.84
CA ALA A 495 -23.35 1.83 6.51
C ALA A 495 -21.80 1.79 6.51
N ASP A 496 -21.16 2.00 7.66
CA ASP A 496 -19.73 1.87 7.90
C ASP A 496 -19.37 0.53 8.58
N SER A 497 -20.37 -0.33 8.83
CA SER A 497 -20.29 -1.60 9.57
C SER A 497 -20.14 -1.49 11.09
N ILE A 498 -20.36 -0.31 11.67
CA ILE A 498 -20.31 -0.11 13.13
C ILE A 498 -21.53 -0.80 13.76
N VAL A 499 -21.32 -1.55 14.85
CA VAL A 499 -22.36 -2.36 15.49
C VAL A 499 -22.83 -1.71 16.79
N HIS A 500 -24.06 -1.21 16.81
CA HIS A 500 -24.72 -0.78 18.04
C HIS A 500 -25.52 -1.94 18.62
N VAL A 501 -25.27 -2.29 19.88
CA VAL A 501 -26.03 -3.32 20.59
C VAL A 501 -26.77 -2.67 21.75
N HIS A 502 -28.10 -2.69 21.68
CA HIS A 502 -29.01 -2.17 22.70
C HIS A 502 -29.72 -3.34 23.38
N ALA A 503 -29.95 -3.25 24.68
CA ALA A 503 -30.71 -4.24 25.43
C ALA A 503 -31.73 -3.56 26.33
N LYS A 504 -32.97 -4.05 26.30
CA LYS A 504 -34.09 -3.47 27.04
C LYS A 504 -34.88 -4.53 27.77
N ASP A 505 -35.09 -4.35 29.07
CA ASP A 505 -36.11 -5.10 29.80
C ASP A 505 -37.49 -4.55 29.44
N LYS A 506 -38.31 -5.39 28.79
CA LYS A 506 -39.66 -5.01 28.34
C LYS A 506 -40.63 -4.76 29.51
N SER A 507 -40.31 -5.24 30.72
CA SER A 507 -41.16 -5.06 31.91
C SER A 507 -40.93 -3.72 32.60
N THR A 508 -39.66 -3.32 32.84
CA THR A 508 -39.32 -2.05 33.50
C THR A 508 -39.06 -0.90 32.53
N ASN A 509 -38.96 -1.16 31.23
CA ASN A 509 -38.43 -0.25 30.20
C ASN A 509 -36.98 0.22 30.43
N LYS A 510 -36.26 -0.29 31.43
CA LYS A 510 -34.83 -0.02 31.58
C LYS A 510 -34.07 -0.60 30.41
N ASP A 511 -33.13 0.18 29.92
CA ASP A 511 -32.21 -0.23 28.88
C ASP A 511 -30.75 0.05 29.26
N GLN A 512 -29.88 -0.57 28.48
CA GLN A 512 -28.46 -0.30 28.42
C GLN A 512 -28.01 -0.55 26.99
N SER A 513 -27.01 0.17 26.51
CA SER A 513 -26.40 -0.11 25.21
C SER A 513 -24.88 -0.08 25.27
N ILE A 514 -24.29 -0.67 24.25
CA ILE A 514 -22.90 -0.48 23.88
C ILE A 514 -22.87 -0.15 22.40
N THR A 515 -22.17 0.93 22.04
CA THR A 515 -21.69 1.09 20.66
C THR A 515 -20.41 0.29 20.57
N ILE A 516 -20.44 -0.81 19.83
CA ILE A 516 -19.23 -1.54 19.43
C ILE A 516 -18.68 -0.81 18.21
N ALA A 517 -18.06 0.34 18.49
CA ALA A 517 -16.90 0.75 17.74
C ALA A 517 -15.75 -0.08 18.32
N SER A 518 -15.07 -0.91 17.51
CA SER A 518 -13.87 -1.58 17.98
C SER A 518 -12.88 -0.56 18.54
N GLY A 519 -12.35 -0.83 19.74
CA GLY A 519 -11.08 -0.23 20.13
C GLY A 519 -10.04 -0.61 19.08
N SER A 520 -9.38 0.38 18.48
CA SER A 520 -8.46 0.20 17.35
C SER A 520 -7.16 -0.53 17.69
N GLY A 521 -6.99 -0.88 18.97
CA GLY A 521 -5.71 -1.21 19.56
C GLY A 521 -4.93 0.01 20.05
N LEU A 522 -5.41 1.22 19.81
CA LEU A 522 -4.87 2.48 20.33
C LEU A 522 -5.89 3.15 21.24
N SER A 523 -5.40 3.84 22.27
CA SER A 523 -6.17 4.82 23.03
C SER A 523 -6.18 6.18 22.32
N ASP A 524 -7.18 7.02 22.58
CA ASP A 524 -7.25 8.38 22.03
C ASP A 524 -5.97 9.19 22.30
N ASN A 525 -5.35 8.98 23.46
CA ASN A 525 -4.06 9.59 23.82
C ASN A 525 -2.90 9.09 22.94
N GLU A 526 -2.85 7.78 22.63
CA GLU A 526 -1.84 7.23 21.71
C GLU A 526 -2.07 7.73 20.29
N ILE A 527 -3.32 7.84 19.83
CA ILE A 527 -3.66 8.39 18.51
C ILE A 527 -3.22 9.86 18.43
N GLN A 528 -3.58 10.67 19.43
CA GLN A 528 -3.21 12.09 19.50
C GLN A 528 -1.69 12.26 19.54
N GLN A 529 -0.98 11.47 20.36
CA GLN A 529 0.49 11.48 20.38
C GLN A 529 1.08 11.06 19.02
N MET A 530 0.52 10.05 18.34
CA MET A 530 0.99 9.63 17.01
C MET A 530 0.71 10.69 15.92
N VAL A 531 -0.34 11.50 16.06
CA VAL A 531 -0.61 12.67 15.21
C VAL A 531 0.43 13.76 15.45
N GLU A 532 0.64 14.15 16.72
CA GLU A 532 1.63 15.16 17.12
C GLU A 532 3.06 14.77 16.72
N ASP A 533 3.45 13.51 16.94
CA ASP A 533 4.72 12.95 16.46
C ASP A 533 4.79 13.02 14.93
N SER A 534 3.71 12.71 14.21
CA SER A 534 3.69 12.76 12.74
C SER A 534 3.85 14.19 12.20
N GLU A 535 3.24 15.20 12.84
CA GLU A 535 3.44 16.62 12.52
C GLU A 535 4.89 17.07 12.82
N LYS A 536 5.44 16.68 13.97
CA LYS A 536 6.82 16.96 14.36
C LYS A 536 7.83 16.34 13.38
N TYR A 537 7.61 15.08 12.99
CA TYR A 537 8.45 14.43 11.98
C TYR A 537 8.25 15.04 10.59
N ALA A 538 7.06 15.56 10.23
CA ALA A 538 6.85 16.23 8.95
C ALA A 538 7.67 17.54 8.83
N GLU A 539 7.79 18.31 9.91
CA GLU A 539 8.67 19.50 9.90
C GLU A 539 10.15 19.10 9.88
N ALA A 540 10.56 18.06 10.61
CA ALA A 540 11.93 17.53 10.54
C ALA A 540 12.30 16.97 9.16
N ASP A 541 11.40 16.21 8.52
CA ASP A 541 11.55 15.70 7.15
C ASP A 541 11.68 16.86 6.15
N LYS A 542 10.94 17.97 6.37
CA LYS A 542 10.99 19.20 5.57
C LYS A 542 12.29 19.99 5.77
N GLU A 543 12.79 20.10 6.99
CA GLU A 543 14.11 20.68 7.29
C GLU A 543 15.23 19.86 6.63
N ARG A 544 15.17 18.52 6.73
CA ARG A 544 16.14 17.61 6.11
C ARG A 544 16.07 17.65 4.59
N LYS A 545 14.88 17.69 4.00
CA LYS A 545 14.69 17.94 2.56
C LYS A 545 15.32 19.26 2.14
N GLY A 546 15.11 20.33 2.91
CA GLY A 546 15.71 21.64 2.66
C GLY A 546 17.25 21.61 2.70
N SER A 547 17.86 20.86 3.61
CA SER A 547 19.33 20.73 3.65
C SER A 547 19.88 19.87 2.50
N ILE A 548 19.15 18.84 2.06
CA ILE A 548 19.50 18.05 0.86
C ILE A 548 19.38 18.91 -0.41
N GLU A 549 18.31 19.70 -0.57
CA GLU A 549 18.16 20.62 -1.71
C GLU A 549 19.26 21.70 -1.71
N ALA A 550 19.61 22.24 -0.54
CA ALA A 550 20.75 23.15 -0.39
C ALA A 550 22.09 22.48 -0.73
N ALA A 551 22.31 21.22 -0.32
CA ALA A 551 23.51 20.46 -0.62
C ALA A 551 23.66 20.16 -2.13
N ASN A 552 22.57 19.77 -2.81
CA ASN A 552 22.56 19.56 -4.26
C ASN A 552 22.85 20.87 -5.02
N ARG A 553 22.31 22.00 -4.55
CA ARG A 553 22.62 23.33 -5.09
C ARG A 553 24.09 23.70 -4.86
N ALA A 554 24.62 23.43 -3.66
CA ALA A 554 26.02 23.66 -3.32
C ALA A 554 26.96 22.84 -4.22
N ASP A 555 26.64 21.57 -4.50
CA ASP A 555 27.42 20.72 -5.40
C ASP A 555 27.39 21.22 -6.86
N SER A 556 26.24 21.69 -7.36
CA SER A 556 26.18 22.37 -8.67
C SER A 556 27.10 23.60 -8.71
N VAL A 557 27.08 24.44 -7.67
CA VAL A 557 27.93 25.63 -7.58
C VAL A 557 29.41 25.28 -7.44
N LEU A 558 29.74 24.22 -6.70
CA LEU A 558 31.11 23.67 -6.60
C LEU A 558 31.62 23.28 -7.98
N ASN A 559 30.86 22.46 -8.72
CA ASN A 559 31.26 21.94 -10.02
C ASN A 559 31.38 23.04 -11.09
N ASP A 560 30.47 24.02 -11.11
CA ASP A 560 30.55 25.15 -12.03
C ASP A 560 31.73 26.09 -11.69
N THR A 561 31.97 26.35 -10.40
CA THR A 561 33.11 27.18 -9.95
C THR A 561 34.44 26.49 -10.20
N GLU A 562 34.55 25.19 -9.95
CA GLU A 562 35.76 24.41 -10.19
C GLU A 562 36.09 24.31 -11.69
N ARG A 563 35.08 24.11 -12.56
CA ARG A 563 35.26 24.18 -14.02
C ARG A 563 35.77 25.55 -14.45
N ALA A 564 35.10 26.62 -14.02
CA ALA A 564 35.52 27.99 -14.34
C ALA A 564 36.95 28.27 -13.84
N LEU A 565 37.30 27.84 -12.62
CA LEU A 565 38.63 28.04 -12.06
C LEU A 565 39.69 27.29 -12.87
N ASN A 566 39.43 26.05 -13.31
CA ASN A 566 40.36 25.29 -14.14
C ASN A 566 40.58 25.92 -15.53
N GLU A 567 39.55 26.53 -16.12
CA GLU A 567 39.63 27.18 -17.43
C GLU A 567 40.25 28.60 -17.40
N TYR A 568 40.09 29.33 -16.28
CA TYR A 568 40.42 30.77 -16.19
C TYR A 568 41.40 31.14 -15.06
N ALA A 569 41.96 30.18 -14.31
CA ALA A 569 42.95 30.44 -13.25
C ALA A 569 44.14 31.30 -13.69
N GLU A 570 44.65 31.12 -14.91
CA GLU A 570 45.79 31.90 -15.44
C GLU A 570 45.44 33.39 -15.67
N LYS A 571 44.15 33.76 -15.68
CA LYS A 571 43.67 35.15 -15.77
C LYS A 571 43.39 35.77 -14.41
N LEU A 572 43.56 35.04 -13.31
CA LEU A 572 43.36 35.48 -11.93
C LEU A 572 44.70 35.75 -11.24
N GLU A 573 44.68 36.57 -10.21
CA GLU A 573 45.86 36.66 -9.34
C GLU A 573 46.00 35.37 -8.53
N LYS A 574 47.22 34.96 -8.25
CA LYS A 574 47.48 33.65 -7.64
C LYS A 574 46.82 33.50 -6.26
N GLU A 575 46.88 34.54 -5.44
CA GLU A 575 46.23 34.57 -4.12
C GLU A 575 44.70 34.46 -4.21
N GLU A 576 44.09 35.08 -5.24
CA GLU A 576 42.65 35.00 -5.51
C GLU A 576 42.25 33.58 -5.95
N ALA A 577 43.01 32.98 -6.86
CA ALA A 577 42.79 31.61 -7.31
C ALA A 577 42.96 30.57 -6.18
N ASP A 578 43.99 30.72 -5.34
CA ASP A 578 44.25 29.81 -4.21
C ASP A 578 43.16 29.92 -3.12
N LYS A 579 42.65 31.14 -2.85
CA LYS A 579 41.50 31.36 -1.95
C LYS A 579 40.20 30.72 -2.45
N ILE A 580 39.97 30.68 -3.76
CA ILE A 580 38.82 29.96 -4.35
C ILE A 580 39.02 28.43 -4.20
N ARG A 581 40.24 27.90 -4.43
CA ARG A 581 40.53 26.46 -4.22
C ARG A 581 40.26 26.01 -2.78
N GLU A 582 40.68 26.81 -1.80
CA GLU A 582 40.44 26.53 -0.38
C GLU A 582 38.94 26.47 -0.06
N LYS A 583 38.16 27.44 -0.55
CA LYS A 583 36.70 27.47 -0.38
C LYS A 583 35.99 26.32 -1.09
N ILE A 584 36.44 25.90 -2.28
CA ILE A 584 35.93 24.70 -2.98
C ILE A 584 36.18 23.46 -2.11
N ALA A 585 37.41 23.26 -1.63
CA ALA A 585 37.75 22.09 -0.80
C ALA A 585 36.93 22.03 0.49
N ALA A 586 36.83 23.16 1.21
CA ALA A 586 36.08 23.26 2.46
C ALA A 586 34.57 23.04 2.27
N LEU A 587 33.96 23.62 1.22
CA LEU A 587 32.54 23.41 0.92
C LEU A 587 32.27 21.97 0.43
N ARG A 588 33.16 21.38 -0.37
CA ARG A 588 33.05 19.98 -0.82
C ARG A 588 33.10 19.00 0.36
N GLU A 589 34.02 19.18 1.30
CA GLU A 589 34.08 18.36 2.52
C GLU A 589 32.81 18.53 3.38
N PHE A 590 32.33 19.76 3.55
CA PHE A 590 31.12 20.06 4.32
C PHE A 590 29.85 19.45 3.71
N VAL A 591 29.67 19.59 2.39
CA VAL A 591 28.56 18.99 1.64
C VAL A 591 28.63 17.46 1.69
N SER A 592 29.81 16.86 1.51
CA SER A 592 30.00 15.41 1.58
C SER A 592 29.62 14.84 2.96
N LYS A 593 30.00 15.51 4.06
CA LYS A 593 29.63 15.08 5.42
C LYS A 593 28.13 15.21 5.70
N SER A 594 27.50 16.29 5.22
CA SER A 594 26.05 16.49 5.37
C SER A 594 25.22 15.43 4.62
N LEU A 595 25.65 15.08 3.39
CA LEU A 595 25.03 14.04 2.56
C LEU A 595 25.29 12.62 3.08
N ALA A 596 26.43 12.37 3.74
CA ALA A 596 26.73 11.09 4.38
C ALA A 596 25.96 10.83 5.68
N GLY A 597 25.23 11.83 6.20
CA GLY A 597 24.56 11.76 7.51
C GLY A 597 25.49 11.95 8.71
N GLU A 598 26.74 12.38 8.48
CA GLU A 598 27.78 12.55 9.52
C GLU A 598 27.80 13.97 10.13
N GLY A 599 26.74 14.76 9.94
CA GLY A 599 26.67 16.12 10.50
C GLY A 599 25.27 16.75 10.48
N THR A 600 25.04 17.70 11.38
CA THR A 600 23.77 18.40 11.61
C THR A 600 23.63 19.69 10.78
N ALA A 601 24.23 19.75 9.59
CA ALA A 601 24.30 20.97 8.79
C ALA A 601 22.91 21.38 8.29
N THR A 602 22.48 22.58 8.68
CA THR A 602 21.20 23.16 8.29
C THR A 602 21.24 23.68 6.84
N ALA A 603 20.06 23.82 6.23
CA ALA A 603 19.93 24.45 4.91
C ALA A 603 20.51 25.88 4.88
N ALA A 604 20.45 26.59 6.02
CA ALA A 604 21.00 27.94 6.18
C ALA A 604 22.54 27.93 6.14
N GLU A 605 23.21 27.06 6.90
CA GLU A 605 24.68 26.98 6.92
C GLU A 605 25.27 26.50 5.59
N ILE A 606 24.60 25.55 4.91
CA ILE A 606 24.99 25.10 3.57
C ILE A 606 24.84 26.26 2.58
N LYS A 607 23.72 26.99 2.63
CA LYS A 607 23.50 28.16 1.78
C LYS A 607 24.54 29.26 2.07
N GLU A 608 24.80 29.59 3.33
CA GLU A 608 25.79 30.59 3.72
C GLU A 608 27.14 30.27 3.09
N LYS A 609 27.68 29.06 3.29
CA LYS A 609 28.96 28.64 2.69
C LYS A 609 28.94 28.59 1.16
N THR A 610 27.78 28.35 0.55
CA THR A 610 27.61 28.39 -0.91
C THR A 610 27.66 29.82 -1.43
N ASP A 611 26.89 30.73 -0.83
CA ASP A 611 26.90 32.17 -1.15
C ASP A 611 28.32 32.73 -0.93
N ASP A 612 29.02 32.27 0.11
CA ASP A 612 30.40 32.65 0.47
C ASP A 612 31.45 32.16 -0.56
N LEU A 613 31.18 31.07 -1.29
CA LEU A 613 31.97 30.64 -2.45
C LEU A 613 31.61 31.47 -3.70
N GLN A 614 30.33 31.74 -3.92
CA GLN A 614 29.87 32.56 -5.05
C GLN A 614 30.45 33.98 -5.00
N VAL A 615 30.41 34.64 -3.83
CA VAL A 615 31.01 35.96 -3.61
C VAL A 615 32.51 35.95 -3.87
N ALA A 616 33.24 34.94 -3.40
CA ALA A 616 34.66 34.78 -3.67
C ALA A 616 34.98 34.52 -5.16
N SER A 617 33.99 34.10 -5.94
CA SER A 617 34.15 33.71 -7.35
C SER A 617 33.61 34.76 -8.34
N LEU A 618 33.10 35.91 -7.87
CA LEU A 618 32.53 36.95 -8.74
C LEU A 618 33.53 37.41 -9.83
N ASN A 619 34.77 37.73 -9.45
CA ASN A 619 35.82 38.14 -10.40
C ASN A 619 36.20 37.04 -11.39
N LEU A 620 36.14 35.76 -10.98
CA LEU A 620 36.35 34.60 -11.85
C LEU A 620 35.25 34.52 -12.92
N PHE A 621 33.98 34.64 -12.52
CA PHE A 621 32.86 34.61 -13.45
C PHE A 621 32.83 35.87 -14.35
N ASP A 622 33.19 37.05 -13.86
CA ASP A 622 33.36 38.27 -14.67
C ASP A 622 34.43 38.10 -15.76
N LYS A 623 35.57 37.48 -15.42
CA LYS A 623 36.65 37.18 -16.38
C LYS A 623 36.25 36.10 -17.38
N MET A 624 35.49 35.09 -16.97
CA MET A 624 34.85 34.12 -17.87
C MET A 624 33.90 34.83 -18.85
N HIS A 625 32.99 35.68 -18.36
CA HIS A 625 32.02 36.38 -19.20
C HIS A 625 32.67 37.31 -20.23
N LYS A 626 33.67 38.10 -19.82
CA LYS A 626 34.44 38.96 -20.73
C LYS A 626 35.13 38.14 -21.83
N ALA A 627 35.87 37.09 -21.44
CA ALA A 627 36.54 36.20 -22.38
C ALA A 627 35.58 35.44 -23.33
N ARG A 628 34.33 35.20 -22.89
CA ARG A 628 33.29 34.55 -23.69
C ARG A 628 32.62 35.50 -24.69
N ASN A 629 32.54 36.79 -24.38
CA ASN A 629 32.12 37.82 -25.34
C ASN A 629 33.21 38.07 -26.40
N ASP A 630 34.49 38.21 -25.98
CA ASP A 630 35.63 38.39 -26.90
C ASP A 630 35.76 37.23 -27.91
N SER A 631 35.44 36.00 -27.50
CA SER A 631 35.42 34.82 -28.39
C SER A 631 34.11 34.65 -29.18
N GLY A 632 33.01 35.27 -28.74
CA GLY A 632 31.76 35.36 -29.48
C GLY A 632 31.88 36.21 -30.74
N GLU A 633 32.49 37.39 -30.64
CA GLU A 633 32.68 38.32 -31.77
C GLU A 633 33.64 37.80 -32.87
N GLN A 634 34.53 36.85 -32.54
CA GLN A 634 35.34 36.14 -33.55
C GLN A 634 34.56 35.08 -34.36
N SER A 635 33.40 34.64 -33.86
CA SER A 635 32.57 33.63 -34.56
C SER A 635 31.52 34.22 -35.50
N SER A 636 31.08 35.47 -35.29
CA SER A 636 30.19 36.19 -36.21
C SER A 636 30.96 36.76 -37.41
N SER A 637 32.20 37.22 -37.19
CA SER A 637 33.07 37.81 -38.23
C SER A 637 33.66 36.81 -39.24
N SER A 638 33.42 35.51 -39.06
CA SER A 638 33.96 34.43 -39.92
C SER A 638 32.93 33.74 -40.83
N GLN A 639 31.64 34.13 -40.79
CA GLN A 639 30.62 33.60 -41.72
C GLN A 639 30.26 34.53 -42.91
N GLU A 640 30.45 35.85 -42.82
CA GLU A 640 30.13 36.75 -43.96
C GLU A 640 31.15 36.69 -45.12
N ASN A 641 32.35 36.15 -44.90
CA ASN A 641 33.45 36.21 -45.87
C ASN A 641 33.55 34.99 -46.82
N THR A 642 32.50 34.16 -46.95
CA THR A 642 32.50 32.95 -47.80
C THR A 642 31.41 32.87 -48.89
N SER A 643 30.59 33.92 -49.05
CA SER A 643 29.46 33.94 -50.01
C SER A 643 29.70 34.67 -51.34
N GLU A 644 30.75 35.50 -51.49
CA GLU A 644 30.89 36.39 -52.67
C GLU A 644 31.85 35.93 -53.79
N THR A 645 32.45 34.73 -53.72
CA THR A 645 33.37 34.26 -54.78
C THR A 645 33.10 32.84 -55.28
N LYS A 646 31.97 32.64 -55.99
CA LYS A 646 31.78 31.48 -56.90
C LYS A 646 30.61 31.56 -57.92
N GLU A 647 30.50 32.63 -58.69
CA GLU A 647 29.79 32.59 -59.99
C GLU A 647 30.65 33.18 -61.11
N GLU A 648 31.42 32.31 -61.79
CA GLU A 648 31.59 32.29 -63.25
C GLU A 648 32.57 31.17 -63.68
N LYS A 649 32.04 30.07 -64.23
CA LYS A 649 32.35 29.56 -65.59
C LYS A 649 31.68 28.22 -65.89
N LYS A 650 30.88 28.24 -66.95
CA LYS A 650 30.31 27.10 -67.70
C LYS A 650 31.39 26.40 -68.56
N PRO A 651 31.17 25.17 -69.08
CA PRO A 651 30.08 24.85 -70.03
C PRO A 651 28.74 24.42 -69.40
#